data_AF-D4YZB5-F1
#
_entry.id   AF-D4YZB5-F1
#
_cell.length_a   1.000
_cell.length_b   1.000
_cell.length_c   1.000
_cell.angle_alpha   90.00
_cell.angle_beta   90.00
_cell.angle_gamma   90.00
#
_symmetry.space_group_name_H-M   'P 1'
#
loop_
_entity.id
_entity.type
_entity.pdbx_description
1 polymer ?
#
loop_
_entity_poly.entity_id
_entity_poly.type
_entity_poly.pdbx_seq_one_letter_code
_entity_poly.pdbx_strand_id
1 'polypeptide(L)'
;MVWDFRRSRLHLMNGQFSNDIVSMIISLHEFVERYTGNAAVGEDTNYLVNNAGVVNNSLHYESGRGSYLPTNAATSESQVLLALGYIRAYEATGIPVFKERAIKYTDAYIGHYFPAYKLPQSVGEWRHHWVINGKYPFKVLSPVNSRDYQQSGSFDLVVNFTDGIGFIPHNAPAYGEDTARVYFAYGPVSTAKLVWNNVFAEVQAGTGEKYAVDWFIDDRKMKMDANGVELGTEPSETVGKIQLSSSYTGSLKVAHATRRGSTIPRNMGFDAWPMWRKLNIGESASAMDVELWHIELFKAMYDNTGDPTYLRAFNSASYSIISATALEPEDYYFKRNLISSKLFNHGIAYFSMSNTSMSYLYYIDQAGLNTITKDRETGSTMAELEIGQTGVFNRVSPETALNCEMIVNSPTGFCEISITTSDELGSGTETFRKTLLTNDPVDVIYKREFKLKSFYRTQRSDGSKFLTVNQAALIPESATTTSKIDYVFDIVDGYTTFNLPLDTSYCVVGFWTVTPGAIGMDTLSYRLNSGRAAVTIEDDDGWIWGKELDIGTAEWRQYTFNGADFTLWPYQNETGTPPSSFPSSLSFNSFSVVPIPSTGGANIDLYCYGELPTAFDLSAAMLTEVKIKVKSADEMFVKVGDVQAVNCLPISYKYSPGVVPFTTDRSAKDGTKYWRGTPYVAYQTPSVWALIGRIGYATQVLEFYKDSQDDYHDRTGLRGPFTQVYIWPKWDNVAYGQAEGFSANGPDPNTFWGGFQARSFNGAASLLFQMAKDGHAIPTELYEVVDDYAAFLVDFLTENDNRPPTLFPQDGSALPSTSYDEPHIAALHINALTALLRAGHSAADIVEARNRSIDYLNSFFVKSGDMAGSFSPFPEGRLFYGFWVGEIMRAMSESVLLEDQLLREAQSAEQVDIEIEFGEETSIALETGEVLAYNRIVIMPVTEMEFAGGATITTEAGDTFALE
;
A
#
# COMPACT_ATOMS: atom_id res chain seq x y z
N MET A 1 -18.26 48.04 15.54
CA MET A 1 -18.65 48.95 14.44
C MET A 1 -19.55 48.12 13.54
N VAL A 2 -20.87 48.26 13.66
CA VAL A 2 -21.87 47.40 13.01
C VAL A 2 -22.01 47.88 11.57
N TRP A 3 -21.66 47.04 10.60
CA TRP A 3 -21.82 47.34 9.18
C TRP A 3 -23.11 46.69 8.67
N ASP A 4 -24.02 47.55 8.24
CA ASP A 4 -25.33 47.23 7.67
C ASP A 4 -25.13 46.80 6.21
N PHE A 5 -25.16 45.49 5.93
CA PHE A 5 -25.00 44.95 4.58
C PHE A 5 -26.32 45.01 3.81
N ARG A 6 -26.29 45.73 2.69
CA ARG A 6 -27.42 45.92 1.77
C ARG A 6 -27.94 44.58 1.23
N ARG A 7 -29.26 44.42 1.40
CA ARG A 7 -30.14 43.32 0.97
C ARG A 7 -30.41 43.36 -0.56
N SER A 8 -29.57 42.74 -1.39
CA SER A 8 -29.94 42.54 -2.81
C SER A 8 -30.00 41.08 -3.27
N ARG A 9 -29.59 40.11 -2.45
CA ARG A 9 -29.83 38.66 -2.69
C ARG A 9 -30.61 37.92 -1.60
N LEU A 10 -30.97 38.61 -0.51
CA LEU A 10 -31.75 38.06 0.62
C LEU A 10 -33.25 37.91 0.32
N HIS A 11 -33.72 38.17 -0.90
CA HIS A 11 -35.14 38.01 -1.29
C HIS A 11 -35.51 36.58 -1.73
N LEU A 12 -34.57 35.63 -1.72
CA LEU A 12 -34.81 34.24 -2.15
C LEU A 12 -35.00 33.23 -1.00
N MET A 13 -34.88 33.62 0.28
CA MET A 13 -34.90 32.67 1.40
C MET A 13 -35.92 33.07 2.48
N ASN A 14 -37.18 32.64 2.33
CA ASN A 14 -38.27 32.96 3.27
C ASN A 14 -38.73 31.75 4.11
N GLY A 15 -37.85 30.79 4.41
CA GLY A 15 -38.12 29.67 5.33
C GLY A 15 -37.49 29.87 6.72
N GLN A 16 -38.26 29.67 7.80
CA GLN A 16 -37.76 29.77 9.19
C GLN A 16 -36.60 28.80 9.46
N PHE A 17 -36.68 27.57 8.93
CA PHE A 17 -35.64 26.56 9.08
C PHE A 17 -34.32 26.94 8.37
N SER A 18 -34.39 27.48 7.16
CA SER A 18 -33.21 27.96 6.43
C SER A 18 -32.50 29.11 7.18
N ASN A 19 -33.26 30.01 7.80
CA ASN A 19 -32.69 31.10 8.60
C ASN A 19 -31.93 30.60 9.84
N ASP A 20 -32.45 29.56 10.50
CA ASP A 20 -31.81 28.97 11.67
C ASP A 20 -30.48 28.28 11.27
N ILE A 21 -30.45 27.53 10.16
CA ILE A 21 -29.22 26.89 9.66
C ILE A 21 -28.18 27.94 9.23
N VAL A 22 -28.58 29.00 8.52
CA VAL A 22 -27.67 30.08 8.13
C VAL A 22 -27.05 30.74 9.37
N SER A 23 -27.83 30.93 10.44
CA SER A 23 -27.31 31.45 11.71
C SER A 23 -26.27 30.52 12.35
N MET A 24 -26.46 29.20 12.26
CA MET A 24 -25.46 28.22 12.73
C MET A 24 -24.18 28.26 11.88
N ILE A 25 -24.29 28.37 10.54
CA ILE A 25 -23.12 28.52 9.65
C ILE A 25 -22.30 29.76 10.03
N ILE A 26 -22.98 30.90 10.26
CA ILE A 26 -22.32 32.15 10.67
C ILE A 26 -21.65 31.97 12.04
N SER A 27 -22.33 31.33 13.00
CA SER A 27 -21.78 31.07 14.34
C SER A 27 -20.53 30.17 14.29
N LEU A 28 -20.53 29.16 13.42
CA LEU A 28 -19.37 28.30 13.21
C LEU A 28 -18.20 29.07 12.60
N HIS A 29 -18.47 29.97 11.64
CA HIS A 29 -17.44 30.87 11.11
C HIS A 29 -16.85 31.77 12.20
N GLU A 30 -17.67 32.39 13.05
CA GLU A 30 -17.21 33.23 14.16
C GLU A 30 -16.37 32.44 15.17
N PHE A 31 -16.71 31.18 15.43
CA PHE A 31 -15.91 30.27 16.23
C PHE A 31 -14.54 30.02 15.59
N VAL A 32 -14.47 29.73 14.29
CA VAL A 32 -13.20 29.53 13.57
C VAL A 32 -12.34 30.80 13.62
N GLU A 33 -12.91 31.98 13.41
CA GLU A 33 -12.18 33.25 13.50
C GLU A 33 -11.62 33.50 14.91
N ARG A 34 -12.40 33.19 15.95
CA ARG A 34 -11.96 33.31 17.36
C ARG A 34 -10.77 32.43 17.67
N TYR A 35 -10.74 31.22 17.12
CA TYR A 35 -9.65 30.27 17.26
C TYR A 35 -8.66 30.32 16.08
N THR A 36 -8.60 31.45 15.37
CA THR A 36 -7.55 31.72 14.39
C THR A 36 -6.40 32.49 15.04
N GLY A 37 -5.20 31.92 15.01
CA GLY A 37 -4.01 32.56 15.56
C GLY A 37 -2.76 31.70 15.52
N ASN A 38 -1.62 32.30 15.88
CA ASN A 38 -0.33 31.62 15.86
C ASN A 38 0.04 31.15 17.27
N ALA A 39 0.10 29.83 17.49
CA ALA A 39 0.56 29.27 18.75
C ALA A 39 2.04 29.61 19.02
N ALA A 40 2.38 30.07 20.22
CA ALA A 40 3.78 30.27 20.62
C ALA A 40 4.44 28.94 21.00
N VAL A 41 5.77 28.92 21.07
CA VAL A 41 6.53 27.70 21.44
C VAL A 41 6.24 27.33 22.90
N GLY A 42 5.80 26.09 23.13
CA GLY A 42 5.50 25.59 24.48
C GLY A 42 4.18 26.09 25.05
N GLU A 43 3.41 26.84 24.28
CA GLU A 43 2.01 27.10 24.59
C GLU A 43 1.17 25.98 23.96
N ASP A 44 0.41 25.25 24.78
CA ASP A 44 -0.78 24.51 24.33
C ASP A 44 -1.91 25.49 23.95
N THR A 45 -1.58 26.59 23.26
CA THR A 45 -2.57 27.54 22.78
C THR A 45 -3.38 26.88 21.68
N ASN A 46 -4.62 26.56 22.05
CA ASN A 46 -5.66 25.92 21.26
C ASN A 46 -6.07 26.83 20.09
N TYR A 47 -5.26 26.96 19.03
CA TYR A 47 -5.71 27.56 17.77
C TYR A 47 -6.09 26.47 16.78
N LEU A 48 -7.26 26.63 16.16
CA LEU A 48 -7.74 25.72 15.13
C LEU A 48 -7.10 26.03 13.78
N VAL A 49 -6.96 27.32 13.45
CA VAL A 49 -6.39 27.78 12.19
C VAL A 49 -5.28 28.77 12.50
N ASN A 50 -4.17 28.73 11.78
CA ASN A 50 -3.11 29.73 11.96
C ASN A 50 -3.29 30.95 11.05
N ASN A 51 -2.49 32.00 11.27
CA ASN A 51 -2.65 33.26 10.52
C ASN A 51 -2.38 33.11 9.02
N ALA A 52 -1.65 32.06 8.59
CA ALA A 52 -1.44 31.74 7.19
C ALA A 52 -2.63 31.01 6.55
N GLY A 53 -3.67 30.66 7.32
CA GLY A 53 -4.83 29.91 6.83
C GLY A 53 -4.64 28.39 6.85
N VAL A 54 -3.63 27.87 7.58
CA VAL A 54 -3.44 26.42 7.75
C VAL A 54 -4.25 25.93 8.95
N VAL A 55 -5.07 24.90 8.75
CA VAL A 55 -5.89 24.28 9.79
C VAL A 55 -5.15 23.12 10.47
N ASN A 56 -5.18 23.09 11.80
CA ASN A 56 -4.62 22.03 12.61
C ASN A 56 -5.58 20.83 12.69
N ASN A 57 -5.04 19.62 12.91
CA ASN A 57 -5.87 18.42 13.06
C ASN A 57 -6.90 18.57 14.19
N SER A 58 -6.47 19.11 15.32
CA SER A 58 -7.29 19.26 16.52
C SER A 58 -7.02 20.60 17.23
N LEU A 59 -8.11 21.16 17.78
CA LEU A 59 -8.09 22.34 18.64
C LEU A 59 -7.44 22.02 19.99
N HIS A 60 -7.91 20.94 20.60
CA HIS A 60 -7.44 20.42 21.88
C HIS A 60 -6.07 19.73 21.75
N TYR A 61 -5.43 19.48 22.89
CA TYR A 61 -4.24 18.64 22.91
C TYR A 61 -4.64 17.19 22.63
N GLU A 62 -4.04 16.65 21.58
CA GLU A 62 -4.13 15.24 21.25
C GLU A 62 -2.72 14.66 21.39
N SER A 63 -2.52 13.80 22.40
CA SER A 63 -1.51 12.75 22.27
C SER A 63 -1.94 12.00 21.02
N GLY A 64 -1.29 12.23 19.88
CA GLY A 64 -1.81 11.87 18.55
C GLY A 64 -2.28 10.41 18.45
N ARG A 65 -2.82 9.96 17.31
CA ARG A 65 -3.21 8.54 17.08
C ARG A 65 -2.08 7.55 17.48
N GLY A 66 -1.99 7.12 18.74
CA GLY A 66 -0.79 6.48 19.31
C GLY A 66 0.51 7.32 19.22
N SER A 67 0.42 8.66 19.26
CA SER A 67 1.50 9.59 18.88
C SER A 67 2.09 9.35 17.47
N TYR A 68 1.32 8.78 16.53
CA TYR A 68 1.76 8.66 15.13
C TYR A 68 2.06 10.03 14.50
N LEU A 69 1.24 11.04 14.83
CA LEU A 69 1.47 12.44 14.50
C LEU A 69 1.69 13.28 15.77
N PRO A 70 2.51 14.34 15.70
CA PRO A 70 2.57 15.33 16.77
C PRO A 70 1.27 16.14 16.83
N THR A 71 0.90 16.66 18.02
CA THR A 71 -0.26 17.56 18.22
C THR A 71 -0.24 18.83 17.34
N ASN A 72 0.94 19.15 16.78
CA ASN A 72 1.16 20.26 15.88
C ASN A 72 0.78 19.97 14.41
N ALA A 73 0.37 18.74 14.09
CA ALA A 73 0.10 18.33 12.72
C ALA A 73 -1.12 19.05 12.13
N ALA A 74 -0.97 19.42 10.86
CA ALA A 74 -2.01 19.94 10.00
C ALA A 74 -2.08 19.01 8.78
N THR A 75 -3.24 18.40 8.56
CA THR A 75 -3.46 17.43 7.47
C THR A 75 -4.08 18.10 6.26
N SER A 76 -3.68 17.64 5.09
CA SER A 76 -4.23 18.06 3.80
C SER A 76 -5.74 17.81 3.71
N GLU A 77 -6.22 16.70 4.28
CA GLU A 77 -7.63 16.38 4.47
C GLU A 77 -8.38 17.52 5.17
N SER A 78 -7.91 17.94 6.35
CA SER A 78 -8.56 19.02 7.10
C SER A 78 -8.55 20.32 6.30
N GLN A 79 -7.45 20.62 5.60
CA GLN A 79 -7.29 21.84 4.81
C GLN A 79 -8.26 21.90 3.62
N VAL A 80 -8.37 20.82 2.86
CA VAL A 80 -9.24 20.75 1.67
C VAL A 80 -10.71 20.77 2.09
N LEU A 81 -11.09 20.02 3.13
CA LEU A 81 -12.46 20.01 3.64
C LEU A 81 -12.85 21.39 4.19
N LEU A 82 -11.95 22.09 4.91
CA LEU A 82 -12.20 23.45 5.36
C LEU A 82 -12.50 24.39 4.19
N ALA A 83 -11.65 24.39 3.16
CA ALA A 83 -11.84 25.23 1.99
C ALA A 83 -13.14 24.89 1.23
N LEU A 84 -13.45 23.59 1.07
CA LEU A 84 -14.70 23.13 0.49
C LEU A 84 -15.92 23.60 1.29
N GLY A 85 -15.90 23.47 2.61
CA GLY A 85 -17.00 23.94 3.47
C GLY A 85 -17.30 25.43 3.25
N TYR A 86 -16.27 26.27 3.22
CA TYR A 86 -16.43 27.70 3.00
C TYR A 86 -16.94 28.05 1.59
N ILE A 87 -16.49 27.37 0.53
CA ILE A 87 -17.02 27.66 -0.81
C ILE A 87 -18.47 27.18 -0.95
N ARG A 88 -18.84 26.03 -0.36
CA ARG A 88 -20.24 25.56 -0.32
C ARG A 88 -21.13 26.51 0.49
N ALA A 89 -20.64 27.06 1.60
CA ALA A 89 -21.38 28.08 2.36
C ALA A 89 -21.61 29.35 1.55
N TYR A 90 -20.63 29.76 0.72
CA TYR A 90 -20.84 30.88 -0.20
C TYR A 90 -21.89 30.55 -1.28
N GLU A 91 -21.83 29.37 -1.89
CA GLU A 91 -22.82 28.93 -2.88
C GLU A 91 -24.24 28.90 -2.30
N ALA A 92 -24.38 28.44 -1.05
CA ALA A 92 -25.66 28.33 -0.37
C ALA A 92 -26.23 29.68 0.11
N THR A 93 -25.38 30.64 0.51
CA THR A 93 -25.83 31.87 1.20
C THR A 93 -25.58 33.16 0.42
N GLY A 94 -24.65 33.15 -0.52
CA GLY A 94 -24.15 34.33 -1.22
C GLY A 94 -23.33 35.30 -0.35
N ILE A 95 -23.01 34.97 0.91
CA ILE A 95 -22.32 35.87 1.83
C ILE A 95 -20.82 35.99 1.47
N PRO A 96 -20.32 37.18 1.11
CA PRO A 96 -18.96 37.34 0.55
C PRO A 96 -17.81 36.85 1.43
N VAL A 97 -17.93 36.97 2.76
CA VAL A 97 -16.86 36.56 3.69
C VAL A 97 -16.49 35.08 3.54
N PHE A 98 -17.48 34.23 3.19
CA PHE A 98 -17.22 32.81 3.01
C PHE A 98 -16.36 32.54 1.77
N LYS A 99 -16.60 33.27 0.68
CA LYS A 99 -15.75 33.22 -0.53
C LYS A 99 -14.35 33.72 -0.24
N GLU A 100 -14.20 34.82 0.48
CA GLU A 100 -12.89 35.36 0.87
C GLU A 100 -12.09 34.35 1.70
N ARG A 101 -12.76 33.64 2.61
CA ARG A 101 -12.14 32.58 3.41
C ARG A 101 -11.83 31.33 2.60
N ALA A 102 -12.70 30.92 1.68
CA ALA A 102 -12.42 29.82 0.74
C ALA A 102 -11.15 30.09 -0.09
N ILE A 103 -10.98 31.32 -0.60
CA ILE A 103 -9.77 31.76 -1.31
C ILE A 103 -8.55 31.65 -0.38
N LYS A 104 -8.61 32.23 0.82
CA LYS A 104 -7.51 32.18 1.80
C LYS A 104 -7.07 30.75 2.11
N TYR A 105 -8.01 29.85 2.36
CA TYR A 105 -7.70 28.46 2.73
C TYR A 105 -7.22 27.63 1.54
N THR A 106 -7.73 27.88 0.33
CA THR A 106 -7.24 27.23 -0.89
C THR A 106 -5.82 27.70 -1.22
N ASP A 107 -5.52 28.99 -1.10
CA ASP A 107 -4.19 29.53 -1.36
C ASP A 107 -3.18 29.03 -0.33
N ALA A 108 -3.58 28.88 0.93
CA ALA A 108 -2.76 28.24 1.97
C ALA A 108 -2.49 26.77 1.65
N TYR A 109 -3.48 26.03 1.12
CA TYR A 109 -3.30 24.66 0.67
C TYR A 109 -2.23 24.57 -0.43
N ILE A 110 -2.40 25.35 -1.49
CA ILE A 110 -1.46 25.42 -2.62
C ILE A 110 -0.05 25.84 -2.16
N GLY A 111 0.03 26.82 -1.27
CA GLY A 111 1.30 27.40 -0.83
C GLY A 111 2.12 26.52 0.13
N HIS A 112 1.48 25.63 0.89
CA HIS A 112 2.14 24.90 1.98
C HIS A 112 2.14 23.37 1.82
N TYR A 113 1.15 22.80 1.13
CA TYR A 113 1.04 21.36 0.95
C TYR A 113 1.66 20.87 -0.37
N PHE A 114 2.19 21.75 -1.22
CA PHE A 114 2.91 21.35 -2.44
C PHE A 114 4.42 21.68 -2.28
N PRO A 115 5.16 20.93 -1.44
CA PRO A 115 6.51 21.30 -0.98
C PRO A 115 7.60 21.30 -2.07
N ALA A 116 7.32 20.69 -3.22
CA ALA A 116 8.31 20.34 -4.23
C ALA A 116 8.14 21.08 -5.57
N TYR A 117 6.90 21.45 -5.93
CA TYR A 117 6.58 21.90 -7.28
C TYR A 117 5.55 23.02 -7.23
N LYS A 118 5.91 24.17 -7.80
CA LYS A 118 4.91 25.17 -8.20
C LYS A 118 3.90 24.51 -9.12
N LEU A 119 2.66 24.99 -9.09
CA LEU A 119 1.65 24.61 -10.08
C LEU A 119 2.28 24.65 -11.49
N PRO A 120 2.27 23.53 -12.25
CA PRO A 120 2.86 23.47 -13.58
C PRO A 120 2.34 24.58 -14.50
N GLN A 121 3.21 25.10 -15.38
CA GLN A 121 2.82 26.13 -16.36
C GLN A 121 1.86 25.57 -17.43
N SER A 122 2.03 24.30 -17.78
CA SER A 122 1.12 23.49 -18.59
C SER A 122 0.57 22.34 -17.77
N VAL A 123 -0.60 21.80 -18.12
CA VAL A 123 -1.18 20.62 -17.45
C VAL A 123 -0.14 19.50 -17.35
N GLY A 124 0.00 18.95 -16.15
CA GLY A 124 0.97 17.90 -15.86
C GLY A 124 0.86 17.42 -14.42
N GLU A 125 1.69 16.45 -14.06
CA GLU A 125 1.66 15.85 -12.73
C GLU A 125 1.98 16.88 -11.64
N TRP A 126 1.13 16.93 -10.62
CA TRP A 126 1.20 17.86 -9.51
C TRP A 126 0.55 17.26 -8.27
N ARG A 127 1.36 16.90 -7.27
CA ARG A 127 0.91 16.18 -6.08
C ARG A 127 1.19 16.95 -4.81
N HIS A 128 0.22 16.88 -3.89
CA HIS A 128 0.35 17.46 -2.57
C HIS A 128 1.09 16.51 -1.63
N HIS A 129 1.57 17.02 -0.50
CA HIS A 129 2.03 16.22 0.62
C HIS A 129 0.98 16.21 1.71
N TRP A 130 0.77 15.08 2.37
CA TRP A 130 -0.39 14.87 3.24
C TRP A 130 -0.34 15.63 4.58
N VAL A 131 0.84 15.95 5.13
CA VAL A 131 0.96 16.55 6.47
C VAL A 131 2.04 17.64 6.57
N ILE A 132 1.74 18.71 7.31
CA ILE A 132 2.67 19.80 7.62
C ILE A 132 2.58 20.17 9.11
N ASN A 133 3.52 20.98 9.60
CA ASN A 133 3.44 21.58 10.93
C ASN A 133 2.50 22.80 10.92
N GLY A 134 1.34 22.77 11.57
CA GLY A 134 0.42 23.91 11.63
C GLY A 134 0.58 24.83 12.86
N LYS A 135 1.19 24.34 13.96
CA LYS A 135 1.34 25.07 15.23
C LYS A 135 2.74 25.66 15.40
N TYR A 136 3.46 25.36 16.49
CA TYR A 136 4.80 25.89 16.76
C TYR A 136 5.92 24.97 16.22
N PRO A 137 7.14 25.48 15.99
CA PRO A 137 8.26 24.65 15.56
C PRO A 137 8.57 23.50 16.53
N PHE A 138 8.81 22.29 16.01
CA PHE A 138 9.19 21.13 16.81
C PHE A 138 10.38 20.37 16.20
N LYS A 139 11.10 19.60 17.01
CA LYS A 139 12.21 18.76 16.54
C LYS A 139 11.70 17.39 16.10
N VAL A 140 12.10 16.97 14.90
CA VAL A 140 11.90 15.59 14.41
C VAL A 140 12.91 14.63 15.04
N LEU A 141 12.74 13.33 14.76
CA LEU A 141 13.52 12.25 15.32
C LEU A 141 14.82 11.99 14.55
N SER A 142 15.74 11.27 15.17
CA SER A 142 17.07 10.94 14.63
C SER A 142 17.58 9.60 15.17
N PRO A 143 18.59 8.97 14.53
CA PRO A 143 19.27 9.41 13.31
C PRO A 143 18.42 9.23 12.05
N VAL A 144 18.51 10.21 11.14
CA VAL A 144 17.89 10.13 9.80
C VAL A 144 18.93 9.66 8.80
N ASN A 145 18.62 8.61 8.05
CA ASN A 145 19.46 8.18 6.94
C ASN A 145 19.10 8.97 5.68
N SER A 146 19.99 9.87 5.25
CA SER A 146 19.75 10.75 4.11
C SER A 146 19.90 10.08 2.73
N ARG A 147 20.48 8.87 2.68
CA ARG A 147 20.57 8.07 1.45
C ARG A 147 19.34 7.19 1.26
N ASP A 148 18.83 6.64 2.37
CA ASP A 148 17.63 5.81 2.40
C ASP A 148 16.87 6.07 3.70
N TYR A 149 15.87 6.95 3.63
CA TYR A 149 15.13 7.38 4.81
C TYR A 149 14.31 6.24 5.44
N GLN A 150 14.00 5.17 4.69
CA GLN A 150 13.34 3.98 5.23
C GLN A 150 14.22 3.28 6.27
N GLN A 151 15.55 3.51 6.19
CA GLN A 151 16.54 3.03 7.14
C GLN A 151 16.95 4.06 8.19
N SER A 152 16.06 5.01 8.48
CA SER A 152 16.24 5.90 9.60
C SER A 152 15.94 5.14 10.90
N GLY A 153 16.79 5.35 11.90
CA GLY A 153 16.67 4.71 13.22
C GLY A 153 18.05 4.35 13.73
N SER A 154 18.18 4.20 15.05
CA SER A 154 19.35 3.57 15.61
C SER A 154 19.07 2.09 15.80
N PHE A 155 19.93 1.26 15.24
CA PHE A 155 19.86 -0.20 15.30
C PHE A 155 21.14 -0.75 15.92
N ASP A 156 21.11 -2.01 16.35
CA ASP A 156 22.24 -2.76 16.89
C ASP A 156 22.91 -2.19 18.17
N LEU A 157 22.30 -1.20 18.83
CA LEU A 157 22.79 -0.71 20.12
C LEU A 157 22.59 -1.81 21.18
N VAL A 158 23.70 -2.29 21.77
CA VAL A 158 23.65 -3.32 22.80
C VAL A 158 23.29 -2.72 24.16
N VAL A 159 22.21 -3.21 24.76
CA VAL A 159 21.74 -2.85 26.10
C VAL A 159 21.68 -4.11 26.96
N ASN A 160 22.12 -3.99 28.21
CA ASN A 160 21.99 -5.05 29.20
C ASN A 160 20.66 -4.91 29.94
N PHE A 161 19.93 -6.01 30.02
CA PHE A 161 18.67 -6.13 30.71
C PHE A 161 18.83 -6.98 31.97
N THR A 162 18.12 -6.60 33.03
CA THR A 162 17.94 -7.39 34.25
C THR A 162 16.46 -7.42 34.55
N ASP A 163 15.87 -8.62 34.54
CA ASP A 163 14.42 -8.82 34.70
C ASP A 163 13.56 -7.94 33.76
N GLY A 164 14.00 -7.82 32.50
CA GLY A 164 13.33 -7.01 31.48
C GLY A 164 13.60 -5.51 31.56
N ILE A 165 14.36 -5.02 32.55
CA ILE A 165 14.71 -3.59 32.68
C ILE A 165 16.08 -3.32 32.07
N GLY A 166 16.16 -2.38 31.14
CA GLY A 166 17.39 -1.92 30.50
C GLY A 166 17.50 -0.40 30.43
N PHE A 167 18.70 0.11 30.12
CA PHE A 167 18.98 1.55 30.01
C PHE A 167 19.79 1.85 28.75
N ILE A 168 19.28 2.77 27.93
CA ILE A 168 20.02 3.33 26.79
C ILE A 168 21.14 4.22 27.33
N PRO A 169 22.42 3.98 26.98
CA PRO A 169 23.54 4.79 27.46
C PRO A 169 23.39 6.27 27.07
N HIS A 170 23.75 7.16 28.00
CA HIS A 170 23.78 8.60 27.74
C HIS A 170 25.02 9.00 26.95
N ASN A 171 24.94 10.14 26.27
CA ASN A 171 25.95 10.71 25.38
C ASN A 171 26.19 9.90 24.09
N ALA A 172 27.07 10.43 23.24
CA ALA A 172 27.41 9.81 21.97
C ALA A 172 27.97 8.38 22.16
N PRO A 173 27.61 7.43 21.27
CA PRO A 173 26.72 7.60 20.11
C PRO A 173 25.22 7.34 20.38
N ALA A 174 24.85 6.90 21.58
CA ALA A 174 23.50 6.39 21.87
C ALA A 174 22.48 7.48 22.25
N TYR A 175 22.94 8.54 22.91
CA TYR A 175 22.16 9.71 23.34
C TYR A 175 20.87 9.35 24.11
N GLY A 176 20.98 8.41 25.06
CA GLY A 176 19.84 7.94 25.84
C GLY A 176 19.10 9.05 26.61
N GLU A 177 19.76 10.16 26.93
CA GLU A 177 19.16 11.35 27.54
C GLU A 177 18.16 12.09 26.62
N ASP A 178 18.22 11.84 25.31
CA ASP A 178 17.34 12.43 24.30
C ASP A 178 16.37 11.38 23.71
N THR A 179 16.17 10.24 24.39
CA THR A 179 15.31 9.14 23.90
C THR A 179 13.89 9.65 23.64
N ALA A 180 13.41 9.47 22.42
CA ALA A 180 12.05 9.88 22.04
C ALA A 180 11.15 8.69 21.76
N ARG A 181 11.70 7.60 21.21
CA ARG A 181 10.97 6.36 20.88
C ARG A 181 11.86 5.15 21.09
N VAL A 182 11.29 4.07 21.63
CA VAL A 182 11.89 2.74 21.65
C VAL A 182 10.86 1.78 21.05
N TYR A 183 11.22 1.12 19.95
CA TYR A 183 10.28 0.33 19.17
C TYR A 183 10.26 -1.13 19.63
N PHE A 184 11.44 -1.74 19.75
CA PHE A 184 11.61 -3.11 20.22
C PHE A 184 13.08 -3.40 20.59
N ALA A 185 13.32 -4.53 21.24
CA ALA A 185 14.65 -5.11 21.41
C ALA A 185 14.75 -6.45 20.65
N TYR A 186 15.96 -6.91 20.32
CA TYR A 186 16.16 -8.16 19.59
C TYR A 186 17.51 -8.82 19.91
N GLY A 187 17.56 -10.15 19.84
CA GLY A 187 18.75 -10.92 20.20
C GLY A 187 18.66 -12.39 19.81
N PRO A 188 19.71 -13.20 20.04
CA PRO A 188 20.93 -12.84 20.76
C PRO A 188 21.85 -11.95 19.92
N VAL A 189 22.66 -11.12 20.61
CA VAL A 189 23.51 -10.07 19.99
C VAL A 189 24.42 -10.61 18.88
N SER A 190 24.91 -11.85 19.01
CA SER A 190 25.87 -12.46 18.09
C SER A 190 25.29 -12.82 16.72
N THR A 191 23.99 -13.15 16.65
CA THR A 191 23.38 -13.70 15.42
C THR A 191 22.21 -12.89 14.90
N ALA A 192 21.46 -12.19 15.76
CA ALA A 192 20.21 -11.56 15.37
C ALA A 192 20.43 -10.41 14.36
N LYS A 193 19.67 -10.49 13.27
CA LYS A 193 19.64 -9.51 12.17
C LYS A 193 18.21 -9.11 11.87
N LEU A 194 18.01 -7.86 11.50
CA LEU A 194 16.72 -7.41 10.97
C LEU A 194 16.60 -7.80 9.49
N VAL A 195 15.39 -8.11 9.03
CA VAL A 195 15.12 -8.39 7.60
C VAL A 195 15.54 -7.20 6.72
N TRP A 196 15.36 -5.98 7.25
CA TRP A 196 15.88 -4.72 6.72
C TRP A 196 16.10 -3.75 7.88
N ASN A 197 16.94 -2.73 7.70
CA ASN A 197 17.10 -1.70 8.72
C ASN A 197 15.86 -0.80 8.73
N ASN A 198 14.88 -1.04 9.59
CA ASN A 198 13.69 -0.19 9.75
C ASN A 198 13.17 -0.34 11.17
N VAL A 199 12.59 0.73 11.74
CA VAL A 199 12.04 0.72 13.11
C VAL A 199 10.80 -0.15 13.29
N PHE A 200 10.21 -0.64 12.19
CA PHE A 200 9.11 -1.61 12.15
C PHE A 200 9.53 -2.96 11.57
N ALA A 201 10.84 -3.21 11.41
CA ALA A 201 11.34 -4.47 10.87
C ALA A 201 11.02 -5.67 11.77
N GLU A 202 10.88 -6.83 11.13
CA GLU A 202 10.96 -8.12 11.80
C GLU A 202 12.41 -8.61 11.90
N VAL A 203 12.64 -9.52 12.85
CA VAL A 203 13.92 -10.24 12.97
C VAL A 203 13.97 -11.34 11.92
N GLN A 204 15.08 -11.43 11.20
CA GLN A 204 15.29 -12.45 10.18
C GLN A 204 15.15 -13.85 10.81
N ALA A 205 14.28 -14.68 10.23
CA ALA A 205 14.00 -16.02 10.70
C ALA A 205 15.29 -16.84 10.88
N GLY A 206 15.39 -17.55 12.01
CA GLY A 206 16.56 -18.37 12.36
C GLY A 206 17.79 -17.59 12.84
N THR A 207 17.74 -16.25 12.92
CA THR A 207 18.86 -15.44 13.42
C THR A 207 18.70 -15.00 14.87
N GLY A 208 17.46 -14.93 15.37
CA GLY A 208 17.14 -14.48 16.73
C GLY A 208 15.65 -14.26 16.95
N GLU A 209 15.31 -13.56 18.03
CA GLU A 209 13.97 -13.23 18.49
C GLU A 209 13.79 -11.71 18.68
N LYS A 210 12.55 -11.25 18.52
CA LYS A 210 12.10 -9.89 18.79
C LYS A 210 11.42 -9.83 20.16
N TYR A 211 11.79 -8.86 20.97
CA TYR A 211 11.28 -8.62 22.32
C TYR A 211 10.46 -7.32 22.31
N ALA A 212 9.18 -7.43 22.68
CA ALA A 212 8.29 -6.29 22.78
C ALA A 212 8.66 -5.39 23.97
N VAL A 213 8.51 -4.08 23.77
CA VAL A 213 8.66 -3.07 24.80
C VAL A 213 7.28 -2.81 25.43
N ASP A 214 7.18 -2.96 26.74
CA ASP A 214 5.99 -2.62 27.51
C ASP A 214 5.89 -1.10 27.66
N TRP A 215 6.98 -0.49 28.15
CA TRP A 215 7.09 0.97 28.22
C TRP A 215 8.55 1.44 28.25
N PHE A 216 8.75 2.72 27.99
CA PHE A 216 10.02 3.43 28.17
C PHE A 216 9.81 4.84 28.73
N ILE A 217 10.89 5.50 29.16
CA ILE A 217 10.86 6.89 29.62
C ILE A 217 11.51 7.80 28.56
N ASP A 218 10.73 8.72 28.02
CA ASP A 218 11.16 9.65 26.98
C ASP A 218 11.88 10.90 27.53
N ASP A 219 12.35 11.74 26.61
CA ASP A 219 13.09 12.99 26.87
C ASP A 219 12.30 14.04 27.65
N ARG A 220 10.98 13.90 27.72
CA ARG A 220 10.06 14.76 28.48
C ARG A 220 9.77 14.19 29.88
N LYS A 221 10.38 13.07 30.27
CA LYS A 221 10.03 12.27 31.46
C LYS A 221 8.62 11.67 31.37
N MET A 222 8.08 11.52 30.17
CA MET A 222 6.81 10.83 29.94
C MET A 222 7.08 9.33 29.84
N LYS A 223 6.27 8.54 30.54
CA LYS A 223 6.19 7.09 30.34
C LYS A 223 5.39 6.84 29.08
N MET A 224 5.98 6.12 28.14
CA MET A 224 5.41 5.85 26.83
C MET A 224 5.34 4.35 26.58
N ASP A 225 4.31 3.83 25.93
CA ASP A 225 4.36 2.49 25.36
C ASP A 225 5.14 2.47 24.02
N ALA A 226 5.40 1.28 23.46
CA ALA A 226 6.10 1.13 22.18
C ALA A 226 5.37 1.80 20.99
N ASN A 227 4.03 1.87 21.06
CA ASN A 227 3.21 2.49 20.03
C ASN A 227 3.29 4.01 20.10
N GLY A 228 3.61 4.58 21.26
CA GLY A 228 3.69 6.02 21.52
C GLY A 228 2.57 6.59 22.33
N VAL A 229 1.79 5.77 23.02
CA VAL A 229 0.74 6.24 23.93
C VAL A 229 1.40 6.80 25.18
N GLU A 230 0.95 7.97 25.61
CA GLU A 230 1.39 8.60 26.87
C GLU A 230 0.70 7.90 28.05
N LEU A 231 1.48 7.26 28.93
CA LEU A 231 1.00 6.52 30.11
C LEU A 231 1.06 7.35 31.41
N GLY A 232 1.68 8.53 31.37
CA GLY A 232 1.81 9.44 32.50
C GLY A 232 3.25 9.92 32.73
N THR A 233 3.41 11.05 33.41
CA THR A 233 4.73 11.64 33.70
C THR A 233 5.40 10.93 34.87
N GLU A 234 6.68 10.60 34.74
CA GLU A 234 7.51 9.93 35.74
C GLU A 234 8.78 10.75 36.07
N PRO A 235 8.67 11.85 36.84
CA PRO A 235 9.78 12.80 37.02
C PRO A 235 11.05 12.21 37.64
N SER A 236 10.87 11.21 38.51
CA SER A 236 11.95 10.52 39.24
C SER A 236 12.67 9.46 38.42
N GLU A 237 12.10 9.01 37.30
CA GLU A 237 12.67 7.94 36.49
C GLU A 237 13.79 8.44 35.57
N THR A 238 14.68 7.53 35.16
CA THR A 238 15.79 7.87 34.27
C THR A 238 15.34 7.84 32.81
N VAL A 239 15.66 8.89 32.05
CA VAL A 239 15.38 8.94 30.60
C VAL A 239 16.18 7.85 29.87
N GLY A 240 15.54 7.16 28.93
CA GLY A 240 16.13 6.03 28.22
C GLY A 240 16.01 4.70 28.98
N LYS A 241 15.29 4.66 30.11
CA LYS A 241 14.89 3.41 30.77
C LYS A 241 13.86 2.67 29.91
N ILE A 242 14.04 1.37 29.76
CA ILE A 242 13.19 0.46 28.98
C ILE A 242 12.69 -0.64 29.91
N GLN A 243 11.41 -0.99 29.78
CA GLN A 243 10.81 -2.21 30.30
C GLN A 243 10.33 -3.08 29.13
N LEU A 244 10.78 -4.34 29.08
CA LEU A 244 10.25 -5.34 28.16
C LEU A 244 8.96 -5.96 28.70
N SER A 245 8.07 -6.37 27.81
CA SER A 245 6.82 -7.07 28.16
C SER A 245 7.04 -8.47 28.72
N SER A 246 8.24 -9.03 28.53
CA SER A 246 8.64 -10.33 29.08
C SER A 246 9.94 -10.19 29.87
N SER A 247 10.05 -10.92 30.98
CA SER A 247 11.26 -10.95 31.80
C SER A 247 12.44 -11.48 30.98
N TYR A 248 13.55 -10.74 30.94
CA TYR A 248 14.78 -11.16 30.28
C TYR A 248 16.01 -10.63 31.02
N THR A 249 17.04 -11.47 31.20
CA THR A 249 18.32 -11.07 31.78
C THR A 249 19.45 -11.44 30.84
N GLY A 250 20.20 -10.44 30.37
CA GLY A 250 21.27 -10.60 29.38
C GLY A 250 21.40 -9.38 28.48
N SER A 251 22.18 -9.48 27.41
CA SER A 251 22.35 -8.42 26.43
C SER A 251 21.40 -8.60 25.23
N LEU A 252 20.77 -7.52 24.79
CA LEU A 252 19.99 -7.46 23.54
C LEU A 252 20.42 -6.22 22.75
N LYS A 253 20.14 -6.23 21.45
CA LYS A 253 20.18 -5.04 20.61
C LYS A 253 18.86 -4.27 20.72
N VAL A 254 18.88 -2.95 20.59
CA VAL A 254 17.70 -2.08 20.71
C VAL A 254 17.51 -1.25 19.45
N ALA A 255 16.25 -1.16 18.99
CA ALA A 255 15.81 -0.24 17.94
C ALA A 255 15.15 1.00 18.58
N HIS A 256 15.78 2.17 18.45
CA HIS A 256 15.30 3.41 19.08
C HIS A 256 15.53 4.66 18.21
N ALA A 257 14.91 5.77 18.60
CA ALA A 257 15.13 7.08 18.01
C ALA A 257 15.17 8.18 19.09
N THR A 258 15.89 9.26 18.80
CA THR A 258 16.14 10.37 19.72
C THR A 258 15.64 11.71 19.16
N ARG A 259 15.31 12.68 20.01
CA ARG A 259 14.81 14.01 19.61
C ARG A 259 15.93 15.00 19.23
N ARG A 260 16.91 14.52 18.46
CA ARG A 260 18.06 15.33 17.99
C ARG A 260 17.99 15.69 16.50
N GLY A 261 16.86 15.42 15.85
CA GLY A 261 16.65 15.74 14.45
C GLY A 261 16.51 17.24 14.17
N SER A 262 16.27 17.57 12.91
CA SER A 262 16.04 18.96 12.48
C SER A 262 14.78 19.56 13.13
N THR A 263 14.77 20.88 13.32
CA THR A 263 13.53 21.59 13.66
C THR A 263 12.69 21.79 12.42
N ILE A 264 11.40 21.47 12.49
CA ILE A 264 10.40 21.74 11.46
C ILE A 264 9.66 23.04 11.80
N PRO A 265 9.85 24.13 11.03
CA PRO A 265 9.10 25.36 11.23
C PRO A 265 7.59 25.18 11.00
N ARG A 266 6.80 26.15 11.45
CA ARG A 266 5.39 26.25 11.06
C ARG A 266 5.25 26.31 9.54
N ASN A 267 4.20 25.69 9.01
CA ASN A 267 3.82 25.53 7.61
C ASN A 267 4.85 24.80 6.74
N MET A 268 5.70 23.96 7.35
CA MET A 268 6.65 23.12 6.63
C MET A 268 6.28 21.65 6.73
N GLY A 269 6.45 20.92 5.62
CA GLY A 269 6.21 19.48 5.53
C GLY A 269 7.21 18.64 6.31
N PHE A 270 6.73 17.54 6.86
CA PHE A 270 7.49 16.48 7.52
C PHE A 270 6.78 15.16 7.28
N ASP A 271 7.48 14.03 7.38
CA ASP A 271 6.84 12.72 7.26
C ASP A 271 6.81 12.02 8.62
N ALA A 272 5.75 11.26 8.88
CA ALA A 272 5.65 10.39 10.04
C ALA A 272 6.33 9.03 9.79
N TRP A 273 6.48 8.63 8.52
CA TRP A 273 7.09 7.36 8.13
C TRP A 273 8.58 7.49 7.80
N PRO A 274 9.45 6.54 8.21
CA PRO A 274 9.19 5.49 9.20
C PRO A 274 9.24 6.03 10.65
N MET A 275 9.64 7.27 10.82
CA MET A 275 9.57 8.02 12.07
C MET A 275 9.40 9.50 11.71
N TRP A 276 9.08 10.37 12.66
CA TRP A 276 9.00 11.81 12.37
C TRP A 276 10.33 12.30 11.80
N ARG A 277 10.33 12.79 10.56
CA ARG A 277 11.52 13.24 9.84
C ARG A 277 11.21 14.41 8.92
N LYS A 278 12.25 15.16 8.57
CA LYS A 278 12.16 16.18 7.52
C LYS A 278 12.04 15.51 6.15
N LEU A 279 11.21 16.07 5.27
CA LEU A 279 11.16 15.68 3.85
C LEU A 279 12.46 16.05 3.14
N ASN A 280 12.88 15.19 2.22
CA ASN A 280 13.89 15.55 1.24
C ASN A 280 13.32 16.52 0.19
N ILE A 281 14.20 17.25 -0.49
CA ILE A 281 13.80 18.09 -1.63
C ILE A 281 13.08 17.20 -2.64
N GLY A 282 11.90 17.63 -3.11
CA GLY A 282 11.11 16.93 -4.12
C GLY A 282 10.33 15.69 -3.63
N GLU A 283 10.35 15.43 -2.33
CA GLU A 283 9.62 14.32 -1.71
C GLU A 283 8.20 14.73 -1.31
N SER A 284 7.24 13.83 -1.54
CA SER A 284 5.87 13.94 -1.03
C SER A 284 5.27 12.55 -0.83
N ALA A 285 4.55 12.34 0.27
CA ALA A 285 3.54 11.29 0.40
C ALA A 285 2.15 11.91 0.25
N SER A 286 1.29 11.36 -0.61
CA SER A 286 -0.04 11.90 -0.92
C SER A 286 -1.10 10.89 -0.50
N ALA A 287 -2.04 11.29 0.34
CA ALA A 287 -3.24 10.52 0.63
C ALA A 287 -4.22 10.68 -0.53
N MET A 288 -4.69 9.56 -1.11
CA MET A 288 -5.40 9.59 -2.40
C MET A 288 -6.86 10.01 -2.31
N ASP A 289 -7.49 9.88 -1.15
CA ASP A 289 -8.79 10.46 -0.84
C ASP A 289 -8.79 11.98 -1.02
N VAL A 290 -7.74 12.65 -0.55
CA VAL A 290 -7.59 14.11 -0.67
C VAL A 290 -7.37 14.56 -2.11
N GLU A 291 -6.73 13.74 -2.96
CA GLU A 291 -6.56 14.05 -4.38
C GLU A 291 -7.93 14.18 -5.08
N LEU A 292 -8.92 13.35 -4.72
CA LEU A 292 -10.28 13.48 -5.24
C LEU A 292 -10.96 14.76 -4.74
N TRP A 293 -10.89 15.05 -3.45
CA TRP A 293 -11.53 16.23 -2.87
C TRP A 293 -10.93 17.55 -3.36
N HIS A 294 -9.62 17.63 -3.60
CA HIS A 294 -9.06 18.87 -4.11
C HIS A 294 -9.43 19.12 -5.58
N ILE A 295 -9.75 18.07 -6.36
CA ILE A 295 -10.26 18.24 -7.73
C ILE A 295 -11.63 18.93 -7.65
N GLU A 296 -12.50 18.45 -6.76
CA GLU A 296 -13.78 19.11 -6.46
C GLU A 296 -13.56 20.57 -6.02
N LEU A 297 -12.62 20.81 -5.10
CA LEU A 297 -12.30 22.15 -4.61
C LEU A 297 -11.84 23.08 -5.73
N PHE A 298 -10.86 22.68 -6.54
CA PHE A 298 -10.33 23.54 -7.60
C PHE A 298 -11.39 23.87 -8.64
N LYS A 299 -12.29 22.92 -8.95
CA LYS A 299 -13.43 23.18 -9.83
C LYS A 299 -14.39 24.19 -9.20
N ALA A 300 -14.81 23.98 -7.95
CA ALA A 300 -15.70 24.90 -7.24
C ALA A 300 -15.08 26.32 -7.12
N MET A 301 -13.78 26.40 -6.85
CA MET A 301 -13.06 27.67 -6.79
C MET A 301 -13.03 28.37 -8.15
N TYR A 302 -12.76 27.66 -9.25
CA TYR A 302 -12.83 28.25 -10.59
C TYR A 302 -14.25 28.75 -10.91
N ASP A 303 -15.27 27.94 -10.68
CA ASP A 303 -16.66 28.28 -10.99
C ASP A 303 -17.14 29.54 -10.25
N ASN A 304 -16.66 29.72 -9.01
CA ASN A 304 -17.06 30.86 -8.19
C ASN A 304 -16.16 32.09 -8.35
N THR A 305 -14.92 31.96 -8.83
CA THR A 305 -13.96 33.09 -8.91
C THR A 305 -13.61 33.52 -10.33
N GLY A 306 -13.73 32.62 -11.31
CA GLY A 306 -13.21 32.80 -12.66
C GLY A 306 -11.69 32.80 -12.76
N ASP A 307 -10.93 32.50 -11.70
CA ASP A 307 -9.47 32.55 -11.72
C ASP A 307 -8.88 31.37 -12.54
N PRO A 308 -8.18 31.63 -13.65
CA PRO A 308 -7.60 30.58 -14.50
C PRO A 308 -6.51 29.75 -13.80
N THR A 309 -5.99 30.20 -12.65
CA THR A 309 -5.07 29.43 -11.81
C THR A 309 -5.76 28.21 -11.21
N TYR A 310 -7.00 28.35 -10.72
CA TYR A 310 -7.76 27.22 -10.18
C TYR A 310 -8.18 26.25 -11.30
N LEU A 311 -8.50 26.75 -12.50
CA LEU A 311 -8.75 25.88 -13.65
C LEU A 311 -7.53 25.03 -14.02
N ARG A 312 -6.33 25.64 -13.99
CA ARG A 312 -5.08 24.91 -14.24
C ARG A 312 -4.76 23.92 -13.11
N ALA A 313 -5.05 24.27 -11.86
CA ALA A 313 -4.94 23.37 -10.71
C ALA A 313 -5.86 22.14 -10.88
N PHE A 314 -7.14 22.35 -11.22
CA PHE A 314 -8.11 21.29 -11.53
C PHE A 314 -7.61 20.35 -12.63
N ASN A 315 -7.12 20.88 -13.76
CA ASN A 315 -6.63 20.06 -14.86
C ASN A 315 -5.37 19.26 -14.50
N SER A 316 -4.43 19.85 -13.75
CA SER A 316 -3.22 19.15 -13.30
C SER A 316 -3.51 18.09 -12.23
N ALA A 317 -4.45 18.35 -11.32
CA ALA A 317 -4.93 17.36 -10.36
C ALA A 317 -5.62 16.17 -11.07
N SER A 318 -6.50 16.46 -12.04
CA SER A 318 -7.16 15.44 -12.87
C SER A 318 -6.15 14.58 -13.64
N TYR A 319 -5.08 15.18 -14.16
CA TYR A 319 -3.98 14.43 -14.79
C TYR A 319 -3.27 13.51 -13.78
N SER A 320 -3.03 14.02 -12.56
CA SER A 320 -2.29 13.30 -11.52
C SER A 320 -3.04 12.08 -11.01
N ILE A 321 -4.36 12.20 -10.77
CA ILE A 321 -5.18 11.07 -10.32
C ILE A 321 -5.32 9.97 -11.38
N ILE A 322 -5.42 10.32 -12.67
CA ILE A 322 -5.45 9.34 -13.77
C ILE A 322 -4.12 8.58 -13.83
N SER A 323 -3.00 9.27 -13.66
CA SER A 323 -1.67 8.66 -13.60
C SER A 323 -1.51 7.74 -12.37
N ALA A 324 -2.07 8.13 -11.23
CA ALA A 324 -1.98 7.38 -9.98
C ALA A 324 -2.79 6.07 -9.97
N THR A 325 -3.87 6.01 -10.74
CA THR A 325 -4.85 4.90 -10.76
C THR A 325 -4.61 3.86 -11.84
N ALA A 326 -3.78 4.18 -12.83
CA ALA A 326 -3.32 3.21 -13.82
C ALA A 326 -2.44 2.16 -13.11
N LEU A 327 -3.03 1.00 -12.83
CA LEU A 327 -2.35 -0.20 -12.37
C LEU A 327 -2.24 -1.12 -13.59
N GLU A 328 -1.04 -1.22 -14.13
CA GLU A 328 -0.72 -2.21 -15.16
C GLU A 328 0.10 -3.34 -14.51
N PRO A 329 -0.02 -4.59 -14.98
CA PRO A 329 0.85 -5.66 -14.53
C PRO A 329 2.29 -5.27 -14.88
N GLU A 330 3.10 -5.00 -13.86
CA GLU A 330 4.52 -4.84 -14.07
C GLU A 330 5.07 -6.21 -14.48
N ASP A 331 5.77 -6.24 -15.59
CA ASP A 331 6.32 -7.45 -16.17
C ASP A 331 7.85 -7.47 -16.11
N TYR A 332 8.49 -6.37 -15.71
CA TYR A 332 9.93 -6.32 -15.49
C TYR A 332 10.27 -6.57 -14.02
N TYR A 333 11.04 -7.62 -13.75
CA TYR A 333 11.67 -7.84 -12.45
C TYR A 333 12.89 -6.94 -12.25
N PHE A 334 13.63 -6.69 -13.32
CA PHE A 334 14.76 -5.76 -13.34
C PHE A 334 14.68 -4.91 -14.61
N LYS A 335 15.06 -3.62 -14.51
CA LYS A 335 15.15 -2.69 -15.64
C LYS A 335 16.56 -2.12 -15.76
N ARG A 336 16.96 -1.80 -16.97
CA ARG A 336 18.07 -0.87 -17.21
C ARG A 336 17.78 0.47 -16.53
N ASN A 337 18.83 1.07 -15.98
CA ASN A 337 18.73 2.34 -15.29
C ASN A 337 19.56 3.41 -16.00
N LEU A 338 18.89 4.35 -16.67
CA LEU A 338 19.55 5.46 -17.39
C LEU A 338 19.50 6.80 -16.63
N ILE A 339 18.87 6.84 -15.46
CA ILE A 339 18.46 8.08 -14.79
C ILE A 339 19.05 8.19 -13.38
N SER A 340 19.20 7.06 -12.69
CA SER A 340 19.67 6.99 -11.30
C SER A 340 20.98 6.21 -11.21
N SER A 341 21.80 6.52 -10.20
CA SER A 341 23.02 5.75 -9.87
C SER A 341 22.76 4.58 -8.93
N LYS A 342 21.51 4.37 -8.49
CA LYS A 342 21.11 3.26 -7.62
C LYS A 342 20.91 1.99 -8.44
N LEU A 343 21.68 0.95 -8.14
CA LEU A 343 21.53 -0.38 -8.73
C LEU A 343 20.15 -0.97 -8.43
N PHE A 344 19.60 -1.69 -9.40
CA PHE A 344 18.34 -2.41 -9.30
C PHE A 344 17.20 -1.54 -8.75
N ASN A 345 17.02 -0.33 -9.32
CA ASN A 345 16.07 0.66 -8.80
C ASN A 345 14.60 0.43 -9.21
N HIS A 346 14.26 -0.78 -9.66
CA HIS A 346 12.92 -1.13 -10.09
C HIS A 346 12.29 -2.11 -9.10
N GLY A 347 11.01 -1.91 -8.76
CA GLY A 347 10.32 -2.73 -7.75
C GLY A 347 11.00 -2.71 -6.38
N ILE A 348 10.94 -3.85 -5.68
CA ILE A 348 11.73 -4.13 -4.48
C ILE A 348 12.82 -5.12 -4.87
N ALA A 349 13.90 -4.57 -5.42
CA ALA A 349 15.09 -5.36 -5.70
C ALA A 349 16.20 -5.11 -4.67
N TYR A 350 17.00 -6.14 -4.46
CA TYR A 350 18.18 -6.11 -3.61
C TYR A 350 19.30 -6.90 -4.23
N PHE A 351 20.53 -6.64 -3.77
CA PHE A 351 21.64 -7.53 -4.02
C PHE A 351 22.49 -7.68 -2.76
N SER A 352 23.19 -8.79 -2.65
CA SER A 352 24.14 -9.05 -1.58
C SER A 352 25.33 -9.83 -2.10
N MET A 353 26.49 -9.60 -1.50
CA MET A 353 27.71 -10.36 -1.73
C MET A 353 28.14 -10.96 -0.39
N SER A 354 28.11 -12.28 -0.29
CA SER A 354 28.55 -13.01 0.91
C SER A 354 29.85 -13.77 0.66
N ASN A 355 30.51 -14.19 1.74
CA ASN A 355 31.70 -15.05 1.71
C ASN A 355 32.87 -14.51 0.86
N THR A 356 32.97 -13.18 0.71
CA THR A 356 34.10 -12.53 0.04
C THR A 356 35.15 -12.12 1.06
N SER A 357 36.41 -12.46 0.80
CA SER A 357 37.57 -11.92 1.52
C SER A 357 38.08 -10.63 0.90
N MET A 358 37.64 -10.34 -0.33
CA MET A 358 38.08 -9.23 -1.16
C MET A 358 37.00 -8.15 -1.29
N SER A 359 37.43 -6.95 -1.68
CA SER A 359 36.52 -5.89 -2.11
C SER A 359 35.89 -6.24 -3.47
N TYR A 360 34.63 -5.87 -3.66
CA TYR A 360 33.93 -5.95 -4.94
C TYR A 360 33.50 -4.55 -5.39
N LEU A 361 33.30 -4.37 -6.69
CA LEU A 361 32.91 -3.10 -7.30
C LEU A 361 31.53 -3.25 -7.93
N TYR A 362 30.69 -2.23 -7.76
CA TYR A 362 29.34 -2.22 -8.30
C TYR A 362 29.01 -0.82 -8.85
N TYR A 363 28.35 -0.76 -10.01
CA TYR A 363 28.00 0.49 -10.68
C TYR A 363 27.00 0.25 -11.81
N ILE A 364 26.39 1.33 -12.31
CA ILE A 364 25.58 1.32 -13.53
C ILE A 364 26.45 1.80 -14.68
N ASP A 365 26.51 1.04 -15.77
CA ASP A 365 27.30 1.41 -16.94
C ASP A 365 26.57 2.40 -17.87
N GLN A 366 27.24 2.87 -18.93
CA GLN A 366 26.69 3.85 -19.86
C GLN A 366 25.46 3.35 -20.64
N ALA A 367 25.26 2.03 -20.74
CA ALA A 367 24.10 1.42 -21.36
C ALA A 367 22.94 1.21 -20.37
N GLY A 368 23.14 1.58 -19.10
CA GLY A 368 22.16 1.42 -18.02
C GLY A 368 22.17 0.03 -17.37
N LEU A 369 23.19 -0.81 -17.60
CA LEU A 369 23.26 -2.14 -17.01
C LEU A 369 23.80 -2.11 -15.58
N ASN A 370 23.17 -2.87 -14.70
CA ASN A 370 23.62 -3.10 -13.33
C ASN A 370 24.84 -4.02 -13.37
N THR A 371 26.01 -3.50 -13.02
CA THR A 371 27.30 -4.20 -13.16
C THR A 371 27.92 -4.49 -11.79
N ILE A 372 28.36 -5.72 -11.59
CA ILE A 372 29.07 -6.19 -10.40
C ILE A 372 30.33 -6.95 -10.84
N THR A 373 31.47 -6.57 -10.27
CA THR A 373 32.77 -7.22 -10.54
C THR A 373 33.49 -7.57 -9.25
N LYS A 374 34.18 -8.71 -9.24
CA LYS A 374 34.96 -9.21 -8.11
C LYS A 374 36.23 -9.88 -8.60
N ASP A 375 37.33 -9.63 -7.92
CA ASP A 375 38.60 -10.32 -8.17
C ASP A 375 38.56 -11.76 -7.64
N ARG A 376 39.50 -12.61 -8.06
CA ARG A 376 39.64 -13.99 -7.56
C ARG A 376 39.86 -14.02 -6.04
N GLU A 377 39.17 -14.93 -5.34
CA GLU A 377 39.37 -15.16 -3.90
C GLU A 377 40.74 -15.80 -3.61
N THR A 378 41.26 -15.54 -2.41
CA THR A 378 42.43 -16.26 -1.89
C THR A 378 41.97 -17.34 -0.91
N GLY A 379 42.35 -18.61 -1.15
CA GLY A 379 41.95 -19.75 -0.32
C GLY A 379 40.75 -20.54 -0.86
N SER A 380 40.04 -21.28 0.01
CA SER A 380 38.93 -22.17 -0.35
C SER A 380 37.53 -21.52 -0.24
N THR A 381 37.47 -20.24 0.12
CA THR A 381 36.19 -19.52 0.28
C THR A 381 35.58 -19.23 -1.09
N MET A 382 34.30 -19.58 -1.29
CA MET A 382 33.55 -19.22 -2.49
C MET A 382 32.65 -18.03 -2.20
N ALA A 383 32.84 -16.93 -2.92
CA ALA A 383 31.94 -15.79 -2.85
C ALA A 383 30.58 -16.16 -3.48
N GLU A 384 29.51 -15.58 -2.94
CA GLU A 384 28.16 -15.77 -3.44
C GLU A 384 27.50 -14.41 -3.63
N LEU A 385 27.21 -14.08 -4.89
CA LEU A 385 26.38 -12.97 -5.29
C LEU A 385 24.93 -13.44 -5.36
N GLU A 386 24.03 -12.75 -4.67
CA GLU A 386 22.59 -12.91 -4.84
C GLU A 386 21.98 -11.58 -5.26
N ILE A 387 21.16 -11.60 -6.31
CA ILE A 387 20.32 -10.49 -6.76
C ILE A 387 18.88 -11.00 -6.70
N GLY A 388 17.98 -10.28 -6.04
CA GLY A 388 16.57 -10.68 -5.87
C GLY A 388 15.60 -9.55 -6.16
N GLN A 389 14.39 -9.92 -6.58
CA GLN A 389 13.23 -9.03 -6.74
C GLN A 389 11.99 -9.69 -6.14
N THR A 390 11.30 -9.01 -5.24
CA THR A 390 10.11 -9.53 -4.52
C THR A 390 8.86 -8.65 -4.65
N GLY A 391 8.93 -7.53 -5.36
CA GLY A 391 7.81 -6.62 -5.56
C GLY A 391 6.98 -6.88 -6.82
N VAL A 392 7.42 -7.73 -7.74
CA VAL A 392 6.77 -7.89 -9.05
C VAL A 392 6.07 -9.24 -9.11
N PHE A 393 4.76 -9.23 -9.29
CA PHE A 393 3.93 -10.44 -9.30
C PHE A 393 3.31 -10.66 -10.68
N ASN A 394 3.43 -11.88 -11.20
CA ASN A 394 2.80 -12.28 -12.46
C ASN A 394 2.09 -13.62 -12.30
N ARG A 395 0.97 -13.82 -13.00
CA ARG A 395 0.30 -15.12 -13.08
C ARG A 395 0.93 -15.88 -14.25
N VAL A 396 1.43 -17.07 -14.00
CA VAL A 396 2.33 -17.78 -14.92
C VAL A 396 1.84 -19.19 -15.23
N SER A 397 2.33 -19.73 -16.33
CA SER A 397 2.09 -21.10 -16.81
C SER A 397 3.39 -21.68 -17.38
N PRO A 398 3.44 -22.95 -17.81
CA PRO A 398 4.65 -23.53 -18.38
C PRO A 398 5.13 -22.83 -19.68
N GLU A 399 4.24 -22.10 -20.37
CA GLU A 399 4.57 -21.32 -21.58
C GLU A 399 4.99 -19.88 -21.32
N THR A 400 4.87 -19.41 -20.08
CA THR A 400 5.48 -18.13 -19.66
C THR A 400 7.00 -18.24 -19.82
N ALA A 401 7.66 -17.14 -20.16
CA ALA A 401 9.11 -17.08 -20.29
C ALA A 401 9.70 -15.86 -19.58
N LEU A 402 10.91 -16.04 -19.04
CA LEU A 402 11.75 -14.96 -18.55
C LEU A 402 12.73 -14.55 -19.64
N ASN A 403 12.57 -13.34 -20.15
CA ASN A 403 13.51 -12.69 -21.04
C ASN A 403 14.55 -11.95 -20.23
N CYS A 404 15.76 -12.48 -20.17
CA CYS A 404 16.86 -11.93 -19.36
C CYS A 404 17.92 -11.30 -20.24
N GLU A 405 18.16 -10.01 -20.04
CA GLU A 405 19.36 -9.33 -20.52
C GLU A 405 20.48 -9.44 -19.49
N MET A 406 21.46 -10.30 -19.75
CA MET A 406 22.52 -10.54 -18.78
C MET A 406 23.85 -11.00 -19.40
N ILE A 407 24.93 -10.78 -18.66
CA ILE A 407 26.24 -11.38 -18.85
C ILE A 407 26.63 -12.00 -17.51
N VAL A 408 26.99 -13.28 -17.52
CA VAL A 408 27.60 -13.91 -16.36
C VAL A 408 28.89 -14.62 -16.78
N ASN A 409 30.02 -14.05 -16.40
CA ASN A 409 31.33 -14.64 -16.62
C ASN A 409 32.02 -14.93 -15.30
N SER A 410 32.34 -16.20 -15.08
CA SER A 410 33.25 -16.67 -14.05
C SER A 410 33.77 -18.06 -14.45
N PRO A 411 35.09 -18.25 -14.65
CA PRO A 411 35.66 -19.45 -15.28
C PRO A 411 35.26 -20.81 -14.67
N THR A 412 35.08 -20.87 -13.34
CA THR A 412 34.68 -22.09 -12.62
C THR A 412 33.41 -21.91 -11.78
N GLY A 413 32.73 -20.76 -11.96
CA GLY A 413 31.52 -20.44 -11.23
C GLY A 413 30.27 -21.10 -11.83
N PHE A 414 29.13 -20.79 -11.21
CA PHE A 414 27.84 -21.11 -11.79
C PHE A 414 26.80 -20.07 -11.48
N CYS A 415 25.80 -19.99 -12.34
CA CYS A 415 24.67 -19.10 -12.19
C CYS A 415 23.39 -19.91 -12.04
N GLU A 416 22.62 -19.62 -11.02
CA GLU A 416 21.28 -20.15 -10.81
C GLU A 416 20.27 -19.01 -10.94
N ILE A 417 19.31 -19.15 -11.85
CA ILE A 417 18.11 -18.33 -11.85
C ILE A 417 17.04 -19.12 -11.11
N SER A 418 16.53 -18.57 -10.02
CA SER A 418 15.49 -19.20 -9.21
C SER A 418 14.23 -18.36 -9.24
N ILE A 419 13.09 -19.05 -9.34
CA ILE A 419 11.76 -18.47 -9.29
C ILE A 419 11.00 -19.07 -8.12
N THR A 420 10.27 -18.24 -7.38
CA THR A 420 9.38 -18.71 -6.33
C THR A 420 7.94 -18.48 -6.78
N THR A 421 7.15 -19.54 -6.75
CA THR A 421 5.73 -19.49 -7.10
C THR A 421 4.87 -19.96 -5.95
N SER A 422 3.60 -19.61 -6.00
CA SER A 422 2.56 -20.16 -5.13
C SER A 422 1.32 -20.44 -5.97
N ASP A 423 0.50 -21.43 -5.59
CA ASP A 423 -0.76 -21.71 -6.31
C ASP A 423 -1.65 -20.46 -6.32
N GLU A 424 -1.73 -19.81 -5.16
CA GLU A 424 -2.39 -18.51 -4.96
C GLU A 424 -1.54 -17.62 -4.03
N LEU A 425 -1.81 -16.32 -4.00
CA LEU A 425 -1.08 -15.41 -3.11
C LEU A 425 -1.50 -15.69 -1.66
N GLY A 426 -0.53 -16.02 -0.80
CA GLY A 426 -0.76 -16.36 0.61
C GLY A 426 -0.74 -17.87 0.91
N SER A 427 -0.68 -18.73 -0.10
CA SER A 427 -0.50 -20.18 0.08
C SER A 427 0.97 -20.57 0.30
N GLY A 428 1.23 -21.86 0.51
CA GLY A 428 2.58 -22.41 0.49
C GLY A 428 3.29 -22.09 -0.83
N THR A 429 4.62 -21.93 -0.75
CA THR A 429 5.47 -21.58 -1.90
C THR A 429 6.27 -22.77 -2.38
N GLU A 430 6.51 -22.82 -3.69
CA GLU A 430 7.43 -23.73 -4.36
C GLU A 430 8.54 -22.92 -5.04
N THR A 431 9.78 -23.41 -4.97
CA THR A 431 10.91 -22.78 -5.66
C THR A 431 11.40 -23.69 -6.78
N PHE A 432 11.54 -23.11 -7.97
CA PHE A 432 12.10 -23.75 -9.16
C PHE A 432 13.37 -23.03 -9.59
N ARG A 433 14.29 -23.75 -10.22
CA ARG A 433 15.59 -23.21 -10.63
C ARG A 433 15.98 -23.57 -12.05
N LYS A 434 16.81 -22.74 -12.64
CA LYS A 434 17.52 -22.95 -13.91
C LYS A 434 18.99 -22.63 -13.72
N THR A 435 19.86 -23.64 -13.90
CA THR A 435 21.31 -23.44 -13.85
C THR A 435 21.86 -23.08 -15.22
N LEU A 436 22.81 -22.16 -15.26
CA LEU A 436 23.51 -21.69 -16.44
C LEU A 436 25.02 -21.82 -16.27
N LEU A 437 25.71 -22.11 -17.36
CA LEU A 437 27.16 -21.97 -17.45
C LEU A 437 27.54 -20.48 -17.41
N THR A 438 28.67 -20.15 -16.77
CA THR A 438 29.15 -18.79 -16.57
C THR A 438 30.36 -18.46 -17.44
N ASN A 439 30.26 -18.74 -18.74
CA ASN A 439 31.35 -18.56 -19.70
C ASN A 439 31.04 -17.49 -20.76
N ASP A 440 30.18 -16.53 -20.43
CA ASP A 440 29.74 -15.49 -21.35
C ASP A 440 30.90 -14.55 -21.73
N PRO A 441 31.13 -14.25 -23.01
CA PRO A 441 31.96 -13.12 -23.42
C PRO A 441 31.53 -11.84 -22.70
N VAL A 442 32.49 -11.11 -22.11
CA VAL A 442 32.23 -9.94 -21.26
C VAL A 442 31.76 -8.69 -22.04
N ASP A 443 31.89 -8.74 -23.36
CA ASP A 443 31.65 -7.68 -24.34
C ASP A 443 30.39 -7.89 -25.20
N VAL A 444 29.69 -9.01 -25.01
CA VAL A 444 28.43 -9.34 -25.72
C VAL A 444 27.30 -9.46 -24.73
N ILE A 445 26.29 -8.59 -24.84
CA ILE A 445 25.11 -8.68 -23.98
C ILE A 445 24.13 -9.71 -24.56
N TYR A 446 23.82 -10.75 -23.78
CA TYR A 446 22.88 -11.79 -24.20
C TYR A 446 21.46 -11.44 -23.78
N LYS A 447 20.53 -11.52 -24.72
CA LYS A 447 19.09 -11.57 -24.45
C LYS A 447 18.65 -13.04 -24.53
N ARG A 448 18.44 -13.65 -23.37
CA ARG A 448 18.10 -15.08 -23.25
C ARG A 448 16.63 -15.20 -22.90
N GLU A 449 15.92 -16.09 -23.61
CA GLU A 449 14.56 -16.47 -23.26
C GLU A 449 14.61 -17.80 -22.50
N PHE A 450 14.06 -17.82 -21.27
CA PHE A 450 13.93 -19.02 -20.46
C PHE A 450 12.45 -19.32 -20.23
N LYS A 451 11.89 -20.28 -20.97
CA LYS A 451 10.54 -20.78 -20.69
C LYS A 451 10.48 -21.39 -19.29
N LEU A 452 9.40 -21.14 -18.54
CA LEU A 452 9.27 -21.64 -17.17
C LEU A 452 9.29 -23.15 -17.12
N LYS A 453 8.74 -23.86 -18.12
CA LYS A 453 8.87 -25.33 -18.26
C LYS A 453 10.30 -25.87 -18.31
N SER A 454 11.30 -25.00 -18.46
CA SER A 454 12.71 -25.38 -18.43
C SER A 454 13.36 -25.24 -17.04
N PHE A 455 12.63 -24.73 -16.06
CA PHE A 455 13.01 -24.65 -14.64
C PHE A 455 12.58 -25.93 -13.93
N TYR A 456 13.34 -26.34 -12.91
CA TYR A 456 13.12 -27.59 -12.18
C TYR A 456 12.90 -27.34 -10.70
N ARG A 457 12.04 -28.13 -10.07
CA ARG A 457 11.77 -28.05 -8.62
C ARG A 457 13.06 -28.22 -7.81
N THR A 458 13.15 -27.48 -6.71
CA THR A 458 14.26 -27.59 -5.76
C THR A 458 14.00 -28.59 -4.63
N GLN A 459 12.72 -28.95 -4.42
CA GLN A 459 12.26 -29.92 -3.42
C GLN A 459 11.19 -30.84 -4.02
N ARG A 460 11.00 -32.01 -3.41
CA ARG A 460 9.91 -32.94 -3.71
C ARG A 460 8.59 -32.44 -3.14
N SER A 461 7.48 -33.03 -3.57
CA SER A 461 6.12 -32.68 -3.10
C SER A 461 5.90 -32.91 -1.60
N ASP A 462 6.72 -33.75 -0.95
CA ASP A 462 6.69 -33.98 0.50
C ASP A 462 7.55 -32.99 1.30
N GLY A 463 8.16 -32.00 0.62
CA GLY A 463 9.07 -31.00 1.20
C GLY A 463 10.51 -31.50 1.39
N SER A 464 10.82 -32.76 1.08
CA SER A 464 12.20 -33.28 1.14
C SER A 464 13.04 -32.77 -0.03
N LYS A 465 14.37 -32.67 0.14
CA LYS A 465 15.28 -32.30 -0.94
C LYS A 465 15.52 -33.47 -1.89
N PHE A 466 15.67 -33.18 -3.18
CA PHE A 466 16.26 -34.13 -4.13
C PHE A 466 17.68 -34.50 -3.67
N LEU A 467 18.01 -35.79 -3.69
CA LEU A 467 19.32 -36.28 -3.22
C LEU A 467 20.35 -36.19 -4.34
N THR A 468 20.76 -34.96 -4.68
CA THR A 468 21.80 -34.74 -5.68
C THR A 468 23.19 -34.96 -5.07
N VAL A 469 24.05 -35.69 -5.77
CA VAL A 469 25.36 -36.15 -5.24
C VAL A 469 26.34 -34.98 -5.03
N ASN A 470 26.20 -33.90 -5.80
CA ASN A 470 26.97 -32.67 -5.59
C ASN A 470 26.67 -31.95 -4.27
N GLN A 471 25.58 -32.32 -3.57
CA GLN A 471 25.21 -31.81 -2.25
C GLN A 471 25.44 -32.84 -1.14
N ALA A 472 25.84 -34.07 -1.49
CA ALA A 472 26.13 -35.13 -0.53
C ALA A 472 27.44 -34.86 0.23
N ALA A 473 27.55 -35.43 1.42
CA ALA A 473 28.84 -35.48 2.11
C ALA A 473 29.69 -36.59 1.46
N LEU A 474 30.78 -36.19 0.81
CA LEU A 474 31.69 -37.11 0.13
C LEU A 474 32.90 -37.40 1.02
N ILE A 475 33.25 -38.67 1.18
CA ILE A 475 34.46 -39.11 1.88
C ILE A 475 35.37 -39.81 0.85
N PRO A 476 36.23 -39.04 0.16
CA PRO A 476 37.12 -39.57 -0.88
C PRO A 476 38.39 -40.16 -0.25
N GLU A 477 38.31 -41.41 0.23
CA GLU A 477 39.42 -42.10 0.90
C GLU A 477 40.62 -42.29 -0.04
N SER A 478 40.37 -42.92 -1.19
CA SER A 478 41.39 -43.24 -2.20
C SER A 478 40.95 -42.84 -3.61
N ALA A 479 39.97 -41.93 -3.67
CA ALA A 479 39.40 -41.33 -4.88
C ALA A 479 39.75 -39.84 -4.95
N THR A 480 39.60 -39.23 -6.13
CA THR A 480 39.51 -37.77 -6.26
C THR A 480 38.14 -37.42 -6.78
N THR A 481 37.45 -36.50 -6.09
CA THR A 481 36.13 -36.02 -6.50
C THR A 481 36.22 -34.62 -7.07
N THR A 482 35.41 -34.31 -8.07
CA THR A 482 35.33 -32.97 -8.66
C THR A 482 33.88 -32.66 -8.99
N SER A 483 33.35 -31.61 -8.38
CA SER A 483 32.02 -31.09 -8.74
C SER A 483 32.10 -30.38 -10.09
N LYS A 484 31.17 -30.69 -10.98
CA LYS A 484 31.03 -30.11 -12.31
C LYS A 484 29.60 -29.66 -12.55
N ILE A 485 29.42 -28.78 -13.52
CA ILE A 485 28.10 -28.41 -14.04
C ILE A 485 28.17 -28.58 -15.54
N ASP A 486 27.28 -29.42 -16.06
CA ASP A 486 27.14 -29.72 -17.48
C ASP A 486 25.75 -30.34 -17.72
N TYR A 487 25.49 -30.79 -18.94
CA TYR A 487 24.27 -31.49 -19.29
C TYR A 487 24.18 -32.88 -18.65
N VAL A 488 23.06 -33.13 -17.97
CA VAL A 488 22.61 -34.39 -17.37
C VAL A 488 21.20 -34.69 -17.88
N PHE A 489 21.03 -35.71 -18.73
CA PHE A 489 19.74 -36.00 -19.40
C PHE A 489 19.07 -34.74 -19.99
N ASP A 490 19.86 -33.89 -20.68
CA ASP A 490 19.45 -32.60 -21.26
C ASP A 490 19.20 -31.44 -20.26
N ILE A 491 19.46 -31.64 -18.98
CA ILE A 491 19.38 -30.63 -17.92
C ILE A 491 20.78 -30.11 -17.60
N VAL A 492 21.00 -28.79 -17.64
CA VAL A 492 22.22 -28.21 -17.07
C VAL A 492 22.07 -28.22 -15.55
N ASP A 493 22.83 -29.05 -14.85
CA ASP A 493 22.86 -29.10 -13.39
C ASP A 493 24.22 -29.60 -12.88
N GLY A 494 24.42 -29.52 -11.57
CA GLY A 494 25.63 -29.98 -10.92
C GLY A 494 25.67 -31.49 -10.67
N TYR A 495 26.78 -32.12 -11.03
CA TYR A 495 27.08 -33.52 -10.75
C TYR A 495 28.51 -33.65 -10.22
N THR A 496 28.89 -34.83 -9.73
CA THR A 496 30.26 -35.08 -9.24
C THR A 496 30.93 -36.15 -10.06
N THR A 497 32.13 -35.85 -10.59
CA THR A 497 33.05 -36.83 -11.16
C THR A 497 33.87 -37.48 -10.05
N PHE A 498 33.94 -38.81 -10.07
CA PHE A 498 34.76 -39.64 -9.19
C PHE A 498 35.86 -40.28 -10.04
N ASN A 499 37.11 -39.97 -9.72
CA ASN A 499 38.27 -40.61 -10.28
C ASN A 499 38.81 -41.63 -9.28
N LEU A 500 38.73 -42.92 -9.63
CA LEU A 500 39.11 -44.05 -8.79
C LEU A 500 40.38 -44.69 -9.40
N PRO A 501 41.60 -44.28 -8.97
CA PRO A 501 42.84 -44.62 -9.66
C PRO A 501 43.29 -46.08 -9.56
N LEU A 502 42.88 -46.81 -8.52
CA LEU A 502 43.26 -48.20 -8.26
C LEU A 502 42.02 -49.09 -8.16
N ASP A 503 42.16 -50.40 -8.36
CA ASP A 503 41.06 -51.37 -8.19
C ASP A 503 40.62 -51.57 -6.73
N THR A 504 41.35 -50.97 -5.78
CA THR A 504 41.00 -50.85 -4.36
C THR A 504 40.51 -49.45 -3.99
N SER A 505 40.41 -48.53 -4.95
CA SER A 505 39.94 -47.16 -4.69
C SER A 505 38.46 -47.14 -4.30
N TYR A 506 38.07 -46.23 -3.40
CA TYR A 506 36.66 -46.00 -3.08
C TYR A 506 36.39 -44.58 -2.62
N CYS A 507 35.13 -44.17 -2.76
CA CYS A 507 34.58 -42.95 -2.17
C CYS A 507 33.22 -43.25 -1.56
N VAL A 508 33.00 -42.81 -0.33
CA VAL A 508 31.68 -42.87 0.32
C VAL A 508 30.85 -41.65 -0.11
N VAL A 509 29.59 -41.88 -0.47
CA VAL A 509 28.57 -40.88 -0.77
C VAL A 509 27.52 -40.96 0.33
N GLY A 510 27.43 -39.93 1.18
CA GLY A 510 26.55 -39.92 2.34
C GLY A 510 25.48 -38.85 2.32
N PHE A 511 24.24 -39.25 2.60
CA PHE A 511 23.05 -38.41 2.75
C PHE A 511 22.63 -38.29 4.22
N TRP A 512 23.62 -38.05 5.10
CA TRP A 512 23.46 -38.03 6.57
C TRP A 512 22.48 -36.97 7.11
N THR A 513 22.14 -35.99 6.28
CA THR A 513 21.18 -34.92 6.60
C THR A 513 19.72 -35.34 6.44
N VAL A 514 19.47 -36.51 5.87
CA VAL A 514 18.16 -37.16 5.83
C VAL A 514 18.03 -38.04 7.07
N THR A 515 16.83 -38.14 7.66
CA THR A 515 16.57 -39.01 8.82
C THR A 515 17.20 -40.39 8.62
N PRO A 516 18.02 -40.89 9.56
CA PRO A 516 18.65 -42.20 9.45
C PRO A 516 17.61 -43.30 9.14
N GLY A 517 17.88 -44.10 8.09
CA GLY A 517 17.00 -45.17 7.62
C GLY A 517 16.02 -44.79 6.50
N ALA A 518 16.04 -43.56 5.98
CA ALA A 518 15.02 -43.05 5.05
C ALA A 518 15.35 -43.11 3.54
N ILE A 519 16.59 -43.33 3.10
CA ILE A 519 16.88 -43.33 1.63
C ILE A 519 16.52 -44.66 0.95
N GLY A 520 16.64 -45.79 1.65
CA GLY A 520 16.30 -47.12 1.12
C GLY A 520 17.01 -47.47 -0.21
N MET A 521 16.54 -48.54 -0.88
CA MET A 521 16.97 -48.86 -2.24
C MET A 521 16.17 -48.03 -3.25
N ASP A 522 16.89 -47.27 -4.09
CA ASP A 522 16.28 -46.41 -5.09
C ASP A 522 17.14 -46.34 -6.39
N THR A 523 16.86 -45.38 -7.25
CA THR A 523 17.43 -45.23 -8.59
C THR A 523 18.68 -44.36 -8.58
N LEU A 524 19.80 -44.89 -9.04
CA LEU A 524 21.02 -44.10 -9.24
C LEU A 524 21.10 -43.54 -10.65
N SER A 525 21.34 -42.23 -10.76
CA SER A 525 21.62 -41.54 -12.02
C SER A 525 23.13 -41.35 -12.18
N TYR A 526 23.73 -41.99 -13.19
CA TYR A 526 25.18 -42.04 -13.38
C TYR A 526 25.59 -42.04 -14.86
N ARG A 527 26.86 -41.69 -15.12
CA ARG A 527 27.54 -41.86 -16.41
C ARG A 527 28.92 -42.46 -16.17
N LEU A 528 29.18 -43.64 -16.72
CA LEU A 528 30.50 -44.26 -16.64
C LEU A 528 31.38 -43.74 -17.80
N ASN A 529 32.43 -42.99 -17.48
CA ASN A 529 33.33 -42.38 -18.46
C ASN A 529 34.45 -43.34 -18.89
N SER A 530 34.95 -44.17 -17.96
CA SER A 530 35.93 -45.22 -18.24
C SER A 530 36.00 -46.28 -17.13
N GLY A 531 36.56 -47.45 -17.44
CA GLY A 531 36.73 -48.56 -16.50
C GLY A 531 35.42 -49.31 -16.20
N ARG A 532 35.38 -50.00 -15.07
CA ARG A 532 34.18 -50.70 -14.54
C ARG A 532 33.99 -50.31 -13.09
N ALA A 533 32.77 -49.97 -12.70
CA ALA A 533 32.45 -49.51 -11.35
C ALA A 533 31.24 -50.27 -10.77
N ALA A 534 31.19 -50.33 -9.45
CA ALA A 534 30.08 -50.83 -8.65
C ALA A 534 29.69 -49.83 -7.58
N VAL A 535 28.46 -49.98 -7.10
CA VAL A 535 28.02 -49.41 -5.82
C VAL A 535 28.11 -50.50 -4.76
N THR A 536 28.68 -50.16 -3.61
CA THR A 536 28.70 -51.04 -2.45
C THR A 536 27.98 -50.42 -1.25
N ILE A 537 27.33 -51.27 -0.46
CA ILE A 537 26.58 -50.91 0.75
C ILE A 537 27.00 -51.89 1.84
N GLU A 538 27.25 -51.37 3.04
CA GLU A 538 27.54 -52.16 4.24
C GLU A 538 26.23 -52.38 5.02
N ASP A 539 25.99 -53.60 5.47
CA ASP A 539 24.83 -53.92 6.31
C ASP A 539 25.09 -53.72 7.81
N ASP A 540 24.04 -53.82 8.62
CA ASP A 540 24.11 -53.62 10.08
C ASP A 540 25.04 -54.64 10.79
N ASP A 541 25.31 -55.77 10.14
CA ASP A 541 26.23 -56.81 10.62
C ASP A 541 27.67 -56.65 10.08
N GLY A 542 27.95 -55.57 9.33
CA GLY A 542 29.27 -55.22 8.80
C GLY A 542 29.64 -55.87 7.45
N TRP A 543 28.73 -56.62 6.82
CA TRP A 543 28.99 -57.25 5.52
C TRP A 543 28.81 -56.26 4.38
N ILE A 544 29.79 -56.23 3.47
CA ILE A 544 29.78 -55.35 2.29
C ILE A 544 29.15 -56.09 1.11
N TRP A 545 28.13 -55.49 0.54
CA TRP A 545 27.44 -55.98 -0.63
C TRP A 545 27.70 -55.07 -1.81
N GLY A 546 27.88 -55.60 -3.02
CA GLY A 546 28.15 -54.81 -4.21
C GLY A 546 27.29 -55.17 -5.41
N LYS A 547 26.99 -54.15 -6.21
CA LYS A 547 26.31 -54.23 -7.49
C LYS A 547 27.15 -53.52 -8.55
N GLU A 548 27.66 -54.28 -9.51
CA GLU A 548 28.27 -53.73 -10.72
C GLU A 548 27.24 -52.92 -11.54
N LEU A 549 27.65 -51.72 -11.95
CA LEU A 549 26.88 -50.85 -12.81
C LEU A 549 27.09 -51.24 -14.27
N ASP A 550 26.05 -51.08 -15.09
CA ASP A 550 26.10 -51.46 -16.51
C ASP A 550 27.21 -50.71 -17.24
N ILE A 551 27.98 -51.44 -18.06
CA ILE A 551 29.05 -50.85 -18.87
C ILE A 551 28.45 -49.83 -19.86
N GLY A 552 28.94 -48.59 -19.78
CA GLY A 552 28.36 -47.43 -20.44
C GLY A 552 29.11 -46.99 -21.70
N THR A 553 28.37 -46.36 -22.62
CA THR A 553 28.81 -45.68 -23.85
C THR A 553 29.23 -44.21 -23.61
N ALA A 554 29.59 -43.84 -22.37
CA ALA A 554 29.74 -42.45 -21.92
C ALA A 554 28.44 -41.61 -22.00
N GLU A 555 27.28 -42.25 -21.82
CA GLU A 555 25.97 -41.61 -21.74
C GLU A 555 25.40 -41.68 -20.31
N TRP A 556 24.56 -40.71 -19.95
CA TRP A 556 23.81 -40.74 -18.69
C TRP A 556 22.77 -41.86 -18.68
N ARG A 557 22.67 -42.57 -17.55
CA ARG A 557 21.77 -43.71 -17.33
C ARG A 557 21.18 -43.69 -15.93
N GLN A 558 20.01 -44.33 -15.79
CA GLN A 558 19.38 -44.58 -14.51
C GLN A 558 19.34 -46.08 -14.25
N TYR A 559 19.70 -46.50 -13.04
CA TYR A 559 19.58 -47.89 -12.60
C TYR A 559 18.83 -47.95 -11.27
N THR A 560 17.70 -48.65 -11.25
CA THR A 560 16.90 -48.86 -10.03
C THR A 560 17.40 -50.10 -9.29
N PHE A 561 17.90 -49.91 -8.07
CA PHE A 561 18.45 -50.99 -7.28
C PHE A 561 17.37 -51.91 -6.69
N ASN A 562 17.59 -53.22 -6.80
CA ASN A 562 16.86 -54.23 -6.03
C ASN A 562 17.84 -55.00 -5.12
N GLY A 563 17.41 -55.43 -3.94
CA GLY A 563 18.25 -56.23 -3.04
C GLY A 563 18.79 -57.52 -3.69
N ALA A 564 18.06 -58.11 -4.64
CA ALA A 564 18.53 -59.27 -5.41
C ALA A 564 19.70 -58.98 -6.35
N ASP A 565 19.98 -57.70 -6.65
CA ASP A 565 21.07 -57.29 -7.52
C ASP A 565 22.42 -57.31 -6.81
N PHE A 566 22.40 -57.26 -5.47
CA PHE A 566 23.59 -57.14 -4.65
C PHE A 566 24.13 -58.51 -4.26
N THR A 567 25.45 -58.67 -4.42
CA THR A 567 26.18 -59.88 -4.04
C THR A 567 27.27 -59.53 -3.04
N LEU A 568 27.71 -60.50 -2.24
CA LEU A 568 28.81 -60.27 -1.30
C LEU A 568 30.04 -59.75 -2.04
N TRP A 569 30.54 -58.59 -1.61
CA TRP A 569 31.67 -57.95 -2.24
C TRP A 569 32.96 -58.72 -1.93
N PRO A 570 33.92 -58.86 -2.87
CA PRO A 570 35.14 -59.64 -2.63
C PRO A 570 36.04 -59.10 -1.51
N TYR A 571 35.91 -57.80 -1.19
CA TYR A 571 36.59 -57.17 -0.06
C TYR A 571 35.59 -56.97 1.08
N GLN A 572 35.90 -57.54 2.25
CA GLN A 572 35.04 -57.55 3.44
C GLN A 572 35.81 -57.00 4.63
N ASN A 573 35.08 -56.29 5.50
CA ASN A 573 35.58 -55.93 6.84
C ASN A 573 35.35 -57.08 7.84
N GLU A 574 34.32 -57.88 7.61
CA GLU A 574 33.93 -59.01 8.45
C GLU A 574 34.68 -60.31 8.14
N THR A 575 34.96 -61.09 9.20
CA THR A 575 35.66 -62.39 9.12
C THR A 575 34.78 -63.57 9.53
N GLY A 576 33.49 -63.31 9.79
CA GLY A 576 32.49 -64.29 10.19
C GLY A 576 32.06 -65.25 9.07
N THR A 577 30.95 -65.95 9.27
CA THR A 577 30.36 -66.79 8.20
C THR A 577 29.60 -65.89 7.22
N PRO A 578 29.96 -65.86 5.92
CA PRO A 578 29.32 -64.95 4.99
C PRO A 578 27.82 -65.26 4.80
N PRO A 579 26.94 -64.24 4.84
CA PRO A 579 25.52 -64.40 4.63
C PRO A 579 25.21 -64.86 3.20
N SER A 580 24.17 -65.69 3.05
CA SER A 580 23.82 -66.31 1.76
C SER A 580 22.94 -65.45 0.85
N SER A 581 22.39 -64.34 1.35
CA SER A 581 21.48 -63.47 0.62
C SER A 581 21.49 -62.06 1.19
N PHE A 582 21.24 -61.06 0.34
CA PHE A 582 21.12 -59.67 0.76
C PHE A 582 20.00 -59.49 1.81
N PRO A 583 20.18 -58.65 2.85
CA PRO A 583 19.18 -58.46 3.90
C PRO A 583 17.87 -57.88 3.36
N SER A 584 16.73 -58.45 3.76
CA SER A 584 15.40 -58.01 3.29
C SER A 584 14.91 -56.70 3.90
N SER A 585 15.55 -56.21 4.96
CA SER A 585 15.16 -55.00 5.70
C SER A 585 16.32 -54.02 5.89
N LEU A 586 17.25 -53.97 4.94
CA LEU A 586 18.40 -53.07 5.06
C LEU A 586 17.97 -51.60 4.97
N SER A 587 18.38 -50.82 5.96
CA SER A 587 18.29 -49.36 5.91
C SER A 587 19.71 -48.78 5.91
N PHE A 588 20.02 -47.95 4.93
CA PHE A 588 21.30 -47.25 4.85
C PHE A 588 21.04 -45.78 4.56
N ASN A 589 22.03 -44.93 4.76
CA ASN A 589 22.04 -43.49 4.44
C ASN A 589 23.30 -43.08 3.66
N SER A 590 24.12 -44.05 3.29
CA SER A 590 25.30 -43.88 2.44
C SER A 590 25.57 -45.14 1.62
N PHE A 591 26.25 -44.96 0.49
CA PHE A 591 26.84 -46.04 -0.27
C PHE A 591 28.25 -45.65 -0.70
N SER A 592 29.05 -46.63 -1.11
CA SER A 592 30.38 -46.39 -1.68
C SER A 592 30.39 -46.65 -3.18
N VAL A 593 31.21 -45.88 -3.89
CA VAL A 593 31.49 -46.09 -5.32
C VAL A 593 32.89 -46.68 -5.44
N VAL A 594 33.01 -47.83 -6.09
CA VAL A 594 34.24 -48.62 -6.15
C VAL A 594 34.47 -49.15 -7.58
N PRO A 595 35.72 -49.37 -8.02
CA PRO A 595 35.97 -50.13 -9.24
C PRO A 595 35.67 -51.62 -9.05
N ILE A 596 35.46 -52.35 -10.14
CA ILE A 596 35.35 -53.81 -10.07
C ILE A 596 36.74 -54.40 -9.74
N PRO A 597 36.86 -55.31 -8.74
CA PRO A 597 38.14 -55.87 -8.33
C PRO A 597 38.88 -56.51 -9.51
N SER A 598 40.21 -56.31 -9.58
CA SER A 598 41.05 -56.84 -10.67
C SER A 598 40.75 -56.31 -12.07
N THR A 599 39.97 -55.23 -12.22
CA THR A 599 39.67 -54.60 -13.53
C THR A 599 40.38 -53.26 -13.77
N GLY A 600 41.16 -52.79 -12.78
CA GLY A 600 41.85 -51.50 -12.80
C GLY A 600 40.98 -50.36 -12.24
N GLY A 601 41.45 -49.12 -12.43
CA GLY A 601 40.72 -47.93 -12.00
C GLY A 601 39.47 -47.63 -12.84
N ALA A 602 38.61 -46.74 -12.32
CA ALA A 602 37.37 -46.32 -12.98
C ALA A 602 37.17 -44.80 -12.90
N ASN A 603 36.42 -44.26 -13.86
CA ASN A 603 35.98 -42.87 -13.86
C ASN A 603 34.47 -42.82 -14.08
N ILE A 604 33.75 -42.27 -13.11
CA ILE A 604 32.28 -42.26 -13.10
C ILE A 604 31.77 -40.90 -12.63
N ASP A 605 30.72 -40.43 -13.28
CA ASP A 605 29.95 -39.26 -12.88
C ASP A 605 28.66 -39.71 -12.20
N LEU A 606 28.34 -39.13 -11.05
CA LEU A 606 27.07 -39.34 -10.37
C LEU A 606 26.29 -38.04 -10.26
N TYR A 607 24.98 -38.12 -10.49
CA TYR A 607 24.08 -36.96 -10.42
C TYR A 607 23.10 -37.03 -9.24
N CYS A 608 22.22 -38.02 -9.21
CA CYS A 608 21.12 -38.07 -8.24
C CYS A 608 20.84 -39.51 -7.78
N TYR A 609 20.41 -39.66 -6.53
CA TYR A 609 19.91 -40.90 -5.95
C TYR A 609 18.41 -40.76 -5.65
N GLY A 610 17.58 -41.57 -6.29
CA GLY A 610 16.13 -41.48 -6.32
C GLY A 610 15.58 -40.62 -7.45
N GLU A 611 14.46 -39.94 -7.19
CA GLU A 611 13.75 -39.14 -8.19
C GLU A 611 14.60 -37.99 -8.76
N LEU A 612 14.52 -37.79 -10.07
CA LEU A 612 15.09 -36.61 -10.74
C LEU A 612 14.25 -35.36 -10.44
N PRO A 613 14.86 -34.17 -10.38
CA PRO A 613 14.13 -32.92 -10.33
C PRO A 613 13.10 -32.81 -11.47
N THR A 614 11.85 -32.54 -11.14
CA THR A 614 10.77 -32.40 -12.13
C THR A 614 10.70 -30.96 -12.66
N ALA A 615 10.39 -30.81 -13.94
CA ALA A 615 10.19 -29.51 -14.58
C ALA A 615 8.96 -28.77 -14.02
N PHE A 616 8.92 -27.45 -14.22
CA PHE A 616 7.75 -26.63 -13.93
C PHE A 616 6.55 -27.07 -14.78
N ASP A 617 5.48 -27.51 -14.11
CA ASP A 617 4.28 -28.12 -14.69
C ASP A 617 2.98 -27.46 -14.19
N LEU A 618 3.06 -26.41 -13.36
CA LEU A 618 1.90 -25.74 -12.80
C LEU A 618 1.12 -25.01 -13.91
N SER A 619 -0.13 -25.41 -14.12
CA SER A 619 -0.98 -24.86 -15.19
C SER A 619 -1.32 -23.37 -15.00
N ALA A 620 -1.42 -22.94 -13.75
CA ALA A 620 -1.53 -21.55 -13.34
C ALA A 620 -0.92 -21.42 -11.93
N ALA A 621 -0.02 -20.45 -11.75
CA ALA A 621 0.57 -20.12 -10.45
C ALA A 621 0.92 -18.64 -10.39
N MET A 622 1.12 -18.11 -9.19
CA MET A 622 1.59 -16.75 -8.94
C MET A 622 3.11 -16.75 -8.78
N LEU A 623 3.84 -16.13 -9.71
CA LEU A 623 5.26 -15.87 -9.60
C LEU A 623 5.48 -14.64 -8.72
N THR A 624 6.12 -14.83 -7.57
CA THR A 624 6.26 -13.78 -6.53
C THR A 624 7.70 -13.32 -6.33
N GLU A 625 8.68 -14.09 -6.81
CA GLU A 625 10.10 -13.77 -6.67
C GLU A 625 10.92 -14.29 -7.84
N VAL A 626 11.89 -13.47 -8.27
CA VAL A 626 12.96 -13.89 -9.20
C VAL A 626 14.30 -13.58 -8.55
N LYS A 627 15.19 -14.57 -8.51
CA LYS A 627 16.55 -14.50 -7.98
C LYS A 627 17.58 -14.91 -9.03
N ILE A 628 18.71 -14.23 -9.04
CA ILE A 628 19.91 -14.61 -9.79
C ILE A 628 21.02 -14.79 -8.76
N LYS A 629 21.56 -16.01 -8.67
CA LYS A 629 22.65 -16.36 -7.76
C LYS A 629 23.88 -16.76 -8.55
N VAL A 630 25.03 -16.19 -8.22
CA VAL A 630 26.31 -16.56 -8.82
C VAL A 630 27.27 -16.95 -7.71
N LYS A 631 27.80 -18.17 -7.76
CA LYS A 631 28.75 -18.68 -6.77
C LYS A 631 30.08 -19.00 -7.45
N SER A 632 31.17 -18.41 -6.96
CA SER A 632 32.49 -18.63 -7.54
C SER A 632 33.63 -18.24 -6.59
N ALA A 633 34.74 -18.98 -6.67
CA ALA A 633 36.01 -18.57 -6.09
C ALA A 633 36.87 -17.74 -7.07
N ASP A 634 36.60 -17.82 -8.37
CA ASP A 634 37.35 -17.10 -9.41
C ASP A 634 36.96 -15.63 -9.51
N GLU A 635 37.59 -14.92 -10.45
CA GLU A 635 37.10 -13.63 -10.92
C GLU A 635 35.65 -13.76 -11.41
N MET A 636 34.87 -12.72 -11.16
CA MET A 636 33.45 -12.70 -11.47
C MET A 636 33.08 -11.36 -12.11
N PHE A 637 32.36 -11.45 -13.22
CA PHE A 637 31.83 -10.33 -13.97
C PHE A 637 30.36 -10.59 -14.28
N VAL A 638 29.48 -9.79 -13.67
CA VAL A 638 28.03 -9.93 -13.82
C VAL A 638 27.43 -8.61 -14.27
N LYS A 639 26.64 -8.65 -15.34
CA LYS A 639 25.77 -7.55 -15.77
C LYS A 639 24.32 -8.03 -15.87
N VAL A 640 23.39 -7.20 -15.39
CA VAL A 640 21.95 -7.44 -15.48
C VAL A 640 21.25 -6.17 -15.96
N GLY A 641 20.52 -6.29 -17.06
CA GLY A 641 19.68 -5.24 -17.63
C GLY A 641 18.20 -5.51 -17.38
N ASP A 642 17.43 -5.53 -18.47
CA ASP A 642 16.01 -5.85 -18.42
C ASP A 642 15.82 -7.36 -18.19
N VAL A 643 15.01 -7.71 -17.19
CA VAL A 643 14.53 -9.07 -16.96
C VAL A 643 13.02 -9.00 -16.90
N GLN A 644 12.35 -9.59 -17.89
CA GLN A 644 10.91 -9.44 -18.09
C GLN A 644 10.21 -10.79 -18.20
N ALA A 645 9.07 -10.96 -17.54
CA ALA A 645 8.17 -12.08 -17.75
C ALA A 645 7.24 -11.81 -18.94
N VAL A 646 7.20 -12.72 -19.90
CA VAL A 646 6.37 -12.63 -21.11
C VAL A 646 5.50 -13.87 -21.26
N ASN A 647 4.40 -13.76 -22.01
CA ASN A 647 3.37 -14.81 -22.11
C ASN A 647 2.81 -15.22 -20.73
N CYS A 648 2.67 -14.23 -19.84
CA CYS A 648 1.98 -14.40 -18.57
C CYS A 648 0.48 -14.60 -18.80
N LEU A 649 -0.16 -15.32 -17.89
CA LEU A 649 -1.62 -15.31 -17.78
C LEU A 649 -2.07 -13.93 -17.29
N PRO A 650 -3.26 -13.46 -17.70
CA PRO A 650 -3.75 -12.15 -17.29
C PRO A 650 -3.94 -12.07 -15.77
N ILE A 651 -3.53 -10.94 -15.20
CA ILE A 651 -3.90 -10.50 -13.85
C ILE A 651 -4.93 -9.39 -14.01
N SER A 652 -6.05 -9.48 -13.30
CA SER A 652 -7.03 -8.41 -13.21
C SER A 652 -6.82 -7.63 -11.92
N TYR A 653 -6.64 -6.31 -12.03
CA TYR A 653 -6.77 -5.41 -10.88
C TYR A 653 -8.21 -4.92 -10.86
N LYS A 654 -9.10 -5.71 -10.25
CA LYS A 654 -10.53 -5.41 -10.22
C LYS A 654 -10.78 -3.97 -9.74
N TYR A 655 -11.72 -3.29 -10.41
CA TYR A 655 -12.08 -1.88 -10.21
C TYR A 655 -11.03 -0.83 -10.62
N SER A 656 -9.88 -1.22 -11.18
CA SER A 656 -8.91 -0.29 -11.78
C SER A 656 -9.29 0.01 -13.24
N PRO A 657 -9.12 1.25 -13.73
CA PRO A 657 -8.51 2.42 -13.08
C PRO A 657 -9.48 3.33 -12.29
N GLY A 658 -10.72 2.91 -12.02
CA GLY A 658 -11.68 3.75 -11.29
C GLY A 658 -11.35 3.94 -9.82
N VAL A 659 -10.87 2.89 -9.14
CA VAL A 659 -10.57 2.91 -7.71
C VAL A 659 -9.14 3.41 -7.43
N VAL A 660 -9.01 4.37 -6.51
CA VAL A 660 -7.72 4.92 -6.08
C VAL A 660 -7.06 4.05 -5.00
N PRO A 661 -5.71 3.88 -5.03
CA PRO A 661 -4.97 3.20 -3.97
C PRO A 661 -4.96 4.01 -2.66
N PHE A 662 -4.40 3.47 -1.58
CA PHE A 662 -4.29 4.16 -0.29
C PHE A 662 -3.46 5.46 -0.37
N THR A 663 -2.26 5.38 -0.93
CA THR A 663 -1.40 6.55 -1.14
C THR A 663 -0.70 6.49 -2.48
N THR A 664 -0.09 7.61 -2.85
CA THR A 664 0.94 7.58 -3.88
C THR A 664 2.11 8.48 -3.55
N ASP A 665 3.16 7.85 -3.05
CA ASP A 665 4.38 8.55 -2.65
C ASP A 665 5.26 8.89 -3.85
N ARG A 666 6.05 9.96 -3.69
CA ARG A 666 7.05 10.42 -4.64
C ARG A 666 8.37 10.71 -3.94
N SER A 667 9.46 10.25 -4.53
CA SER A 667 10.83 10.67 -4.20
C SER A 667 11.39 11.49 -5.37
N ALA A 668 12.22 12.49 -5.07
CA ALA A 668 12.82 13.33 -6.12
C ALA A 668 13.79 12.58 -7.03
N LYS A 669 14.38 11.47 -6.55
CA LYS A 669 15.36 10.67 -7.30
C LYS A 669 14.72 9.50 -8.05
N ASP A 670 13.62 8.96 -7.52
CA ASP A 670 13.03 7.69 -7.99
C ASP A 670 11.64 7.88 -8.61
N GLY A 671 11.08 9.09 -8.61
CA GLY A 671 9.73 9.35 -9.10
C GLY A 671 8.67 8.80 -8.15
N THR A 672 7.54 8.34 -8.69
CA THR A 672 6.48 7.68 -7.91
C THR A 672 7.03 6.37 -7.33
N LYS A 673 6.88 6.17 -6.02
CA LYS A 673 7.30 4.94 -5.37
C LYS A 673 6.45 3.77 -5.83
N TYR A 674 7.04 2.59 -5.74
CA TYR A 674 6.41 1.35 -6.16
C TYR A 674 5.29 0.88 -5.21
N TRP A 675 5.39 1.24 -3.92
CA TRP A 675 4.32 1.06 -2.93
C TRP A 675 3.21 2.08 -3.15
N ARG A 676 1.96 1.61 -3.23
CA ARG A 676 0.74 2.42 -3.30
C ARG A 676 -0.29 2.01 -2.23
N GLY A 677 -0.19 0.77 -1.74
CA GLY A 677 -1.11 0.20 -0.77
C GLY A 677 -2.47 -0.21 -1.36
N THR A 678 -3.28 -0.80 -0.50
CA THR A 678 -4.60 -1.35 -0.84
C THR A 678 -5.69 -0.27 -0.87
N PRO A 679 -6.64 -0.31 -1.80
CA PRO A 679 -7.72 0.67 -1.86
C PRO A 679 -8.68 0.53 -0.68
N TYR A 680 -9.19 1.67 -0.22
CA TYR A 680 -10.24 1.77 0.79
C TYR A 680 -11.54 2.27 0.15
N VAL A 681 -12.68 1.72 0.56
CA VAL A 681 -14.01 2.16 0.12
C VAL A 681 -14.25 3.62 0.50
N ALA A 682 -13.91 4.00 1.73
CA ALA A 682 -14.03 5.36 2.25
C ALA A 682 -13.13 6.40 1.53
N TYR A 683 -12.12 5.95 0.79
CA TYR A 683 -11.18 6.82 0.08
C TYR A 683 -11.67 7.17 -1.32
N GLN A 684 -12.80 6.62 -1.74
CA GLN A 684 -13.35 6.86 -3.07
C GLN A 684 -14.36 8.02 -3.02
N THR A 685 -14.38 8.83 -4.08
CA THR A 685 -15.36 9.91 -4.28
C THR A 685 -15.74 9.92 -5.76
N PRO A 686 -16.62 8.99 -6.18
CA PRO A 686 -16.84 8.71 -7.61
C PRO A 686 -17.48 9.85 -8.39
N SER A 687 -18.13 10.82 -7.74
CA SER A 687 -18.63 12.04 -8.37
C SER A 687 -17.53 12.83 -9.09
N VAL A 688 -16.28 12.74 -8.64
CA VAL A 688 -15.13 13.39 -9.29
C VAL A 688 -14.87 12.79 -10.68
N TRP A 689 -15.05 11.48 -10.85
CA TRP A 689 -14.91 10.84 -12.16
C TRP A 689 -15.98 11.33 -13.14
N ALA A 690 -17.22 11.49 -12.68
CA ALA A 690 -18.29 12.11 -13.47
C ALA A 690 -17.93 13.55 -13.83
N LEU A 691 -17.47 14.35 -12.86
CA LEU A 691 -17.08 15.76 -13.03
C LEU A 691 -16.01 15.97 -14.11
N ILE A 692 -15.08 15.02 -14.26
CA ILE A 692 -14.02 15.09 -15.29
C ILE A 692 -14.36 14.33 -16.58
N GLY A 693 -15.62 13.89 -16.74
CA GLY A 693 -16.13 13.23 -17.95
C GLY A 693 -15.70 11.76 -18.10
N ARG A 694 -15.41 11.06 -17.01
CA ARG A 694 -14.94 9.67 -16.97
C ARG A 694 -15.98 8.74 -16.32
N ILE A 695 -17.19 8.70 -16.85
CA ILE A 695 -18.29 7.88 -16.29
C ILE A 695 -17.93 6.40 -16.13
N GLY A 696 -17.18 5.81 -17.06
CA GLY A 696 -16.72 4.42 -16.92
C GLY A 696 -15.86 4.15 -15.68
N TYR A 697 -15.14 5.17 -15.17
CA TYR A 697 -14.34 5.06 -13.95
C TYR A 697 -15.26 5.16 -12.72
N ALA A 698 -16.29 6.01 -12.77
CA ALA A 698 -17.32 6.08 -11.74
C ALA A 698 -18.07 4.76 -11.58
N THR A 699 -18.41 4.09 -12.70
CA THR A 699 -19.07 2.77 -12.68
C THR A 699 -18.22 1.70 -12.01
N GLN A 700 -16.90 1.69 -12.20
CA GLN A 700 -16.01 0.76 -11.51
C GLN A 700 -15.98 0.98 -9.99
N VAL A 701 -16.06 2.23 -9.53
CA VAL A 701 -16.19 2.54 -8.10
C VAL A 701 -17.56 2.11 -7.57
N LEU A 702 -18.63 2.23 -8.37
CA LEU A 702 -19.95 1.71 -8.01
C LEU A 702 -19.94 0.18 -7.84
N GLU A 703 -19.32 -0.55 -8.77
CA GLU A 703 -19.11 -2.00 -8.63
C GLU A 703 -18.33 -2.30 -7.33
N PHE A 704 -17.30 -1.52 -7.02
CA PHE A 704 -16.54 -1.66 -5.78
C PHE A 704 -17.39 -1.43 -4.52
N TYR A 705 -18.28 -0.43 -4.53
CA TYR A 705 -19.21 -0.16 -3.42
C TYR A 705 -20.24 -1.27 -3.25
N LYS A 706 -20.84 -1.75 -4.34
CA LYS A 706 -21.82 -2.84 -4.30
C LYS A 706 -21.21 -4.12 -3.76
N ASP A 707 -20.09 -4.55 -4.34
CA ASP A 707 -19.43 -5.79 -3.93
C ASP A 707 -18.91 -5.70 -2.48
N SER A 708 -18.61 -4.49 -1.99
CA SER A 708 -18.24 -4.24 -0.59
C SER A 708 -19.43 -4.39 0.37
N GLN A 709 -20.64 -3.95 -0.01
CA GLN A 709 -21.85 -4.20 0.78
C GLN A 709 -22.26 -5.66 0.76
N ASP A 710 -22.12 -6.32 -0.39
CA ASP A 710 -22.37 -7.76 -0.53
C ASP A 710 -21.43 -8.55 0.39
N ASP A 711 -20.13 -8.25 0.38
CA ASP A 711 -19.15 -8.91 1.26
C ASP A 711 -19.40 -8.61 2.76
N TYR A 712 -19.77 -7.37 3.13
CA TYR A 712 -20.10 -7.05 4.51
C TYR A 712 -21.35 -7.82 4.99
N HIS A 713 -22.37 -7.89 4.16
CA HIS A 713 -23.58 -8.64 4.43
C HIS A 713 -23.28 -10.13 4.57
N ASP A 714 -22.45 -10.71 3.70
CA ASP A 714 -22.07 -12.11 3.77
C ASP A 714 -21.30 -12.44 5.06
N ARG A 715 -20.50 -11.51 5.59
CA ARG A 715 -19.75 -11.68 6.84
C ARG A 715 -20.60 -11.49 8.10
N THR A 716 -21.55 -10.55 8.07
CA THR A 716 -22.21 -10.05 9.28
C THR A 716 -23.70 -10.36 9.35
N GLY A 717 -24.32 -10.70 8.22
CA GLY A 717 -25.77 -10.79 8.05
C GLY A 717 -26.48 -9.44 7.98
N LEU A 718 -25.75 -8.31 8.00
CA LEU A 718 -26.30 -6.96 7.98
C LEU A 718 -26.09 -6.30 6.61
N ARG A 719 -27.18 -5.90 5.96
CA ARG A 719 -27.17 -5.18 4.68
C ARG A 719 -26.98 -3.68 4.90
N GLY A 720 -26.26 -3.00 4.00
CA GLY A 720 -26.06 -1.55 4.01
C GLY A 720 -24.62 -1.11 4.26
N PRO A 721 -23.95 -1.53 5.34
CA PRO A 721 -22.55 -1.16 5.58
C PRO A 721 -21.58 -1.82 4.58
N PHE A 722 -20.35 -1.31 4.55
CA PHE A 722 -19.30 -1.67 3.59
C PHE A 722 -18.11 -2.37 4.26
N THR A 723 -17.57 -3.43 3.65
CA THR A 723 -16.22 -3.92 4.01
C THR A 723 -15.16 -2.99 3.43
N GLN A 724 -14.29 -2.44 4.29
CA GLN A 724 -13.53 -1.25 3.94
C GLN A 724 -12.35 -1.44 2.98
N VAL A 725 -11.75 -2.63 2.86
CA VAL A 725 -10.47 -2.83 2.16
C VAL A 725 -10.57 -3.94 1.12
N TYR A 726 -9.99 -3.75 -0.08
CA TYR A 726 -9.92 -4.78 -1.12
C TYR A 726 -8.51 -5.09 -1.59
N ILE A 727 -8.12 -6.35 -1.54
CA ILE A 727 -6.74 -6.78 -1.74
C ILE A 727 -6.49 -7.07 -3.23
N TRP A 728 -5.90 -6.12 -3.96
CA TRP A 728 -5.34 -6.44 -5.28
C TRP A 728 -4.21 -7.48 -5.19
N PRO A 729 -4.00 -8.29 -6.24
CA PRO A 729 -2.89 -9.25 -6.34
C PRO A 729 -1.53 -8.55 -6.56
N LYS A 730 -1.13 -7.70 -5.61
CA LYS A 730 0.13 -6.94 -5.58
C LYS A 730 0.88 -7.23 -4.28
N TRP A 731 2.21 -7.17 -4.36
CA TRP A 731 3.11 -7.42 -3.22
C TRP A 731 2.80 -6.57 -2.00
N ASP A 732 2.39 -5.31 -2.20
CA ASP A 732 2.13 -4.34 -1.13
C ASP A 732 0.76 -4.48 -0.49
N ASN A 733 -0.10 -5.36 -1.04
CA ASN A 733 -1.48 -5.51 -0.61
C ASN A 733 -1.72 -6.85 0.10
N VAL A 734 -1.05 -7.92 -0.33
CA VAL A 734 -1.26 -9.29 0.20
C VAL A 734 -0.94 -9.45 1.69
N ALA A 735 -0.17 -8.54 2.28
CA ALA A 735 0.08 -8.53 3.72
C ALA A 735 -1.20 -8.26 4.55
N TYR A 736 -2.25 -7.71 3.92
CA TYR A 736 -3.48 -7.29 4.59
C TYR A 736 -4.65 -8.26 4.38
N GLY A 737 -4.49 -9.34 3.60
CA GLY A 737 -5.55 -10.33 3.40
C GLY A 737 -5.36 -11.18 2.15
N GLN A 738 -6.35 -12.03 1.88
CA GLN A 738 -6.36 -12.86 0.68
C GLN A 738 -6.51 -12.00 -0.58
N ALA A 739 -5.66 -12.24 -1.58
CA ALA A 739 -5.74 -11.53 -2.85
C ALA A 739 -7.08 -11.76 -3.55
N GLU A 740 -7.48 -10.76 -4.34
CA GLU A 740 -8.73 -10.71 -5.08
C GLU A 740 -10.00 -10.74 -4.19
N GLY A 741 -9.86 -10.49 -2.89
CA GLY A 741 -10.95 -10.45 -1.91
C GLY A 741 -10.95 -9.20 -1.02
N PHE A 742 -12.06 -9.01 -0.30
CA PHE A 742 -12.18 -7.97 0.72
C PHE A 742 -11.56 -8.40 2.04
N SER A 743 -11.10 -7.41 2.82
CA SER A 743 -10.44 -7.60 4.11
C SER A 743 -10.88 -6.58 5.15
N ALA A 744 -10.81 -7.00 6.41
CA ALA A 744 -10.94 -6.15 7.58
C ALA A 744 -9.65 -5.36 7.91
N ASN A 745 -8.53 -5.72 7.30
CA ASN A 745 -7.21 -5.15 7.60
C ASN A 745 -6.68 -4.32 6.43
N GLY A 746 -5.90 -3.29 6.75
CA GLY A 746 -5.18 -2.49 5.77
C GLY A 746 -4.12 -1.58 6.42
N PRO A 747 -3.38 -0.77 5.63
CA PRO A 747 -2.37 0.17 6.09
C PRO A 747 -2.86 1.17 7.15
N ASP A 748 -4.07 1.72 6.99
CA ASP A 748 -4.78 2.43 8.04
C ASP A 748 -5.53 1.41 8.92
N PRO A 749 -5.17 1.28 10.20
CA PRO A 749 -5.78 0.30 11.11
C PRO A 749 -7.19 0.69 11.56
N ASN A 750 -7.69 1.88 11.22
CA ASN A 750 -9.01 2.36 11.65
C ASN A 750 -10.16 1.87 10.76
N THR A 751 -10.05 0.67 10.17
CA THR A 751 -11.07 0.07 9.30
C THR A 751 -12.45 -0.07 9.97
N PHE A 752 -12.49 -0.04 11.30
CA PHE A 752 -13.70 -0.11 12.11
C PHE A 752 -14.40 1.23 12.33
N TRP A 753 -13.76 2.35 12.00
CA TRP A 753 -14.26 3.68 12.34
C TRP A 753 -15.50 4.06 11.51
N GLY A 754 -16.56 4.54 12.17
CA GLY A 754 -17.83 4.91 11.53
C GLY A 754 -17.72 6.02 10.49
N GLY A 755 -16.71 6.90 10.60
CA GLY A 755 -16.43 7.93 9.59
C GLY A 755 -16.16 7.34 8.20
N PHE A 756 -15.53 6.17 8.11
CA PHE A 756 -15.27 5.51 6.83
C PHE A 756 -16.56 5.03 6.15
N GLN A 757 -17.53 4.53 6.93
CA GLN A 757 -18.84 4.13 6.43
C GLN A 757 -19.64 5.33 5.94
N ALA A 758 -19.69 6.40 6.74
CA ALA A 758 -20.41 7.62 6.38
C ALA A 758 -19.82 8.32 5.15
N ARG A 759 -18.49 8.30 4.98
CA ARG A 759 -17.82 8.81 3.77
C ARG A 759 -18.14 7.98 2.53
N SER A 760 -18.17 6.66 2.65
CA SER A 760 -18.54 5.76 1.55
C SER A 760 -19.96 6.03 1.06
N PHE A 761 -20.91 6.12 2.00
CA PHE A 761 -22.30 6.49 1.69
C PHE A 761 -22.42 7.88 1.07
N ASN A 762 -21.70 8.86 1.62
CA ASN A 762 -21.66 10.22 1.06
C ASN A 762 -21.06 10.24 -0.36
N GLY A 763 -20.05 9.42 -0.65
CA GLY A 763 -19.48 9.24 -1.98
C GLY A 763 -20.49 8.71 -2.99
N ALA A 764 -21.27 7.69 -2.61
CA ALA A 764 -22.33 7.11 -3.44
C ALA A 764 -23.46 8.12 -3.71
N ALA A 765 -23.97 8.77 -2.66
CA ALA A 765 -25.01 9.79 -2.78
C ALA A 765 -24.57 10.99 -3.65
N SER A 766 -23.32 11.42 -3.49
CA SER A 766 -22.75 12.51 -4.30
C SER A 766 -22.62 12.13 -5.77
N LEU A 767 -22.34 10.86 -6.10
CA LEU A 767 -22.35 10.38 -7.48
C LEU A 767 -23.76 10.45 -8.06
N LEU A 768 -24.77 9.97 -7.33
CA LEU A 768 -26.16 9.98 -7.79
C LEU A 768 -26.60 11.42 -8.10
N PHE A 769 -26.32 12.35 -7.18
CA PHE A 769 -26.59 13.78 -7.40
C PHE A 769 -25.85 14.34 -8.62
N GLN A 770 -24.55 14.06 -8.75
CA GLN A 770 -23.77 14.56 -9.89
C GLN A 770 -24.30 14.01 -11.22
N MET A 771 -24.66 12.72 -11.27
CA MET A 771 -25.24 12.10 -12.47
C MET A 771 -26.61 12.69 -12.81
N ALA A 772 -27.48 12.89 -11.82
CA ALA A 772 -28.78 13.54 -12.01
C ALA A 772 -28.61 14.96 -12.57
N LYS A 773 -27.71 15.74 -11.95
CA LYS A 773 -27.40 17.11 -12.36
C LYS A 773 -26.86 17.20 -13.79
N ASP A 774 -26.02 16.26 -14.18
CA ASP A 774 -25.41 16.23 -15.53
C ASP A 774 -26.33 15.56 -16.57
N GLY A 775 -27.52 15.09 -16.19
CA GLY A 775 -28.46 14.42 -17.08
C GLY A 775 -28.01 13.01 -17.52
N HIS A 776 -27.15 12.36 -16.75
CA HIS A 776 -26.73 10.98 -16.98
C HIS A 776 -27.78 9.98 -16.47
N ALA A 777 -27.93 8.86 -17.17
CA ALA A 777 -28.75 7.75 -16.68
C ALA A 777 -28.14 7.15 -15.41
N ILE A 778 -28.95 7.06 -14.35
CA ILE A 778 -28.53 6.55 -13.04
C ILE A 778 -28.67 5.02 -13.05
N PRO A 779 -27.58 4.25 -12.79
CA PRO A 779 -27.64 2.79 -12.72
C PRO A 779 -28.53 2.32 -11.56
N THR A 780 -29.23 1.19 -11.74
CA THR A 780 -30.07 0.59 -10.69
C THR A 780 -29.25 0.23 -9.46
N GLU A 781 -28.03 -0.26 -9.67
CA GLU A 781 -27.09 -0.63 -8.62
C GLU A 781 -26.72 0.56 -7.72
N LEU A 782 -26.72 1.79 -8.25
CA LEU A 782 -26.47 2.98 -7.44
C LEU A 782 -27.64 3.29 -6.50
N TYR A 783 -28.88 3.08 -6.94
CA TYR A 783 -30.05 3.16 -6.07
C TYR A 783 -29.99 2.09 -4.97
N GLU A 784 -29.68 0.85 -5.33
CA GLU A 784 -29.53 -0.24 -4.36
C GLU A 784 -28.51 0.11 -3.27
N VAL A 785 -27.32 0.58 -3.64
CA VAL A 785 -26.27 0.93 -2.68
C VAL A 785 -26.71 2.00 -1.68
N VAL A 786 -27.38 3.06 -2.15
CA VAL A 786 -27.79 4.17 -1.29
C VAL A 786 -29.03 3.82 -0.46
N ASP A 787 -29.95 3.03 -1.00
CA ASP A 787 -31.16 2.60 -0.30
C ASP A 787 -30.84 1.58 0.80
N ASP A 788 -29.96 0.63 0.52
CA ASP A 788 -29.51 -0.36 1.50
C ASP A 788 -28.85 0.32 2.72
N TYR A 789 -28.02 1.35 2.49
CA TYR A 789 -27.41 2.09 3.59
C TYR A 789 -28.41 2.98 4.31
N ALA A 790 -29.33 3.65 3.60
CA ALA A 790 -30.34 4.51 4.20
C ALA A 790 -31.32 3.73 5.09
N ALA A 791 -31.75 2.55 4.65
CA ALA A 791 -32.60 1.64 5.41
C ALA A 791 -31.90 1.16 6.69
N PHE A 792 -30.64 0.72 6.58
CA PHE A 792 -29.83 0.38 7.75
C PHE A 792 -29.72 1.57 8.72
N LEU A 793 -29.42 2.76 8.20
CA LEU A 793 -29.16 3.93 9.01
C LEU A 793 -30.41 4.37 9.79
N VAL A 794 -31.59 4.37 9.16
CA VAL A 794 -32.83 4.79 9.85
C VAL A 794 -33.19 3.82 10.98
N ASP A 795 -33.02 2.51 10.77
CA ASP A 795 -33.25 1.50 11.80
C ASP A 795 -32.26 1.68 12.96
N PHE A 796 -30.97 1.83 12.65
CA PHE A 796 -29.94 2.03 13.67
C PHE A 796 -30.19 3.30 14.49
N LEU A 797 -30.47 4.43 13.83
CA LEU A 797 -30.75 5.69 14.51
C LEU A 797 -32.00 5.59 15.39
N THR A 798 -33.00 4.84 14.96
CA THR A 798 -34.23 4.61 15.74
C THR A 798 -33.95 3.81 17.01
N GLU A 799 -33.10 2.80 16.92
CA GLU A 799 -32.74 1.93 18.05
C GLU A 799 -31.75 2.57 19.03
N ASN A 800 -31.03 3.62 18.61
CA ASN A 800 -29.93 4.23 19.37
C ASN A 800 -30.16 5.71 19.71
N ASP A 801 -31.41 6.14 19.92
CA ASP A 801 -31.76 7.52 20.31
C ASP A 801 -31.14 8.59 19.38
N ASN A 802 -31.22 8.35 18.07
CA ASN A 802 -30.62 9.16 16.98
C ASN A 802 -29.09 9.23 17.00
N ARG A 803 -28.39 8.44 17.81
CA ARG A 803 -26.93 8.43 17.82
C ARG A 803 -26.42 7.57 16.65
N PRO A 804 -25.55 8.11 15.77
CA PRO A 804 -25.03 7.35 14.66
C PRO A 804 -24.04 6.26 15.14
N PRO A 805 -23.84 5.21 14.34
CA PRO A 805 -22.85 4.19 14.63
C PRO A 805 -21.44 4.77 14.52
N THR A 806 -20.59 4.53 15.53
CA THR A 806 -19.19 4.99 15.55
C THR A 806 -18.20 3.86 15.31
N LEU A 807 -18.63 2.61 15.48
CA LEU A 807 -17.82 1.42 15.28
C LEU A 807 -18.56 0.39 14.43
N PHE A 808 -17.85 -0.17 13.46
CA PHE A 808 -18.32 -1.19 12.53
C PHE A 808 -17.33 -2.36 12.50
N PRO A 809 -17.54 -3.41 13.31
CA PRO A 809 -16.82 -4.67 13.19
C PRO A 809 -16.83 -5.16 11.74
N GLN A 810 -15.64 -5.39 11.18
CA GLN A 810 -15.43 -5.75 9.77
C GLN A 810 -15.39 -7.27 9.53
N ASP A 811 -15.27 -8.05 10.61
CA ASP A 811 -15.09 -9.51 10.60
C ASP A 811 -16.33 -10.29 11.05
N GLY A 812 -17.46 -9.61 11.28
CA GLY A 812 -18.68 -10.21 11.82
C GLY A 812 -18.62 -10.57 13.30
N SER A 813 -17.57 -10.16 14.03
CA SER A 813 -17.42 -10.43 15.46
C SER A 813 -18.50 -9.77 16.33
N ALA A 814 -19.06 -8.65 15.89
CA ALA A 814 -20.23 -8.01 16.51
C ALA A 814 -20.98 -7.14 15.48
N LEU A 815 -22.18 -6.68 15.86
CA LEU A 815 -22.92 -5.69 15.06
C LEU A 815 -22.37 -4.26 15.29
N PRO A 816 -22.68 -3.30 14.41
CA PRO A 816 -22.31 -1.90 14.61
C PRO A 816 -22.78 -1.37 15.97
N SER A 817 -22.03 -0.40 16.51
CA SER A 817 -22.33 0.16 17.83
C SER A 817 -21.93 1.64 17.94
N THR A 818 -22.48 2.29 18.96
CA THR A 818 -22.14 3.67 19.33
C THR A 818 -21.36 3.67 20.65
N SER A 819 -20.06 3.98 20.57
CA SER A 819 -19.14 3.98 21.71
C SER A 819 -18.81 5.38 22.24
N TYR A 820 -18.99 6.41 21.41
CA TYR A 820 -18.71 7.82 21.73
C TYR A 820 -19.48 8.72 20.76
N ASP A 821 -19.36 10.05 20.91
CA ASP A 821 -20.08 11.01 20.08
C ASP A 821 -19.14 11.72 19.08
N GLU A 822 -19.46 11.64 17.79
CA GLU A 822 -18.73 12.35 16.72
C GLU A 822 -19.72 13.11 15.81
N PRO A 823 -19.93 14.43 16.03
CA PRO A 823 -20.91 15.23 15.29
C PRO A 823 -20.73 15.20 13.77
N HIS A 824 -19.51 15.02 13.29
CA HIS A 824 -19.24 15.00 11.85
C HIS A 824 -19.82 13.78 11.11
N ILE A 825 -20.12 12.67 11.82
CA ILE A 825 -20.64 11.45 11.18
C ILE A 825 -22.06 11.77 10.73
N ALA A 826 -22.83 12.39 11.62
CA ALA A 826 -24.14 12.92 11.29
C ALA A 826 -24.05 14.00 10.20
N ALA A 827 -23.03 14.87 10.19
CA ALA A 827 -22.84 15.83 9.10
C ALA A 827 -22.65 15.13 7.74
N LEU A 828 -21.84 14.07 7.66
CA LEU A 828 -21.68 13.27 6.45
C LEU A 828 -22.99 12.61 6.01
N HIS A 829 -23.77 12.05 6.96
CA HIS A 829 -25.09 11.50 6.68
C HIS A 829 -26.06 12.57 6.16
N ILE A 830 -26.11 13.75 6.79
CA ILE A 830 -26.95 14.87 6.35
C ILE A 830 -26.56 15.30 4.93
N ASN A 831 -25.26 15.43 4.64
CA ASN A 831 -24.77 15.79 3.31
C ASN A 831 -25.20 14.76 2.26
N ALA A 832 -25.01 13.47 2.54
CA ALA A 832 -25.39 12.37 1.67
C ALA A 832 -26.90 12.35 1.39
N LEU A 833 -27.72 12.32 2.44
CA LEU A 833 -29.17 12.21 2.35
C LEU A 833 -29.78 13.45 1.67
N THR A 834 -29.21 14.64 1.93
CA THR A 834 -29.62 15.87 1.25
C THR A 834 -29.27 15.83 -0.24
N ALA A 835 -28.10 15.31 -0.63
CA ALA A 835 -27.74 15.13 -2.03
C ALA A 835 -28.70 14.18 -2.76
N LEU A 836 -29.14 13.09 -2.11
CA LEU A 836 -30.15 12.18 -2.66
C LEU A 836 -31.49 12.89 -2.91
N LEU A 837 -31.97 13.67 -1.93
CA LEU A 837 -33.21 14.42 -2.06
C LEU A 837 -33.14 15.45 -3.18
N ARG A 838 -32.02 16.17 -3.30
CA ARG A 838 -31.80 17.14 -4.39
C ARG A 838 -31.72 16.47 -5.77
N ALA A 839 -31.33 15.21 -5.83
CA ALA A 839 -31.34 14.41 -7.04
C ALA A 839 -32.74 13.85 -7.39
N GLY A 840 -33.76 14.15 -6.58
CA GLY A 840 -35.12 13.66 -6.75
C GLY A 840 -35.37 12.26 -6.16
N HIS A 841 -34.44 11.72 -5.36
CA HIS A 841 -34.57 10.42 -4.71
C HIS A 841 -35.02 10.58 -3.25
N SER A 842 -36.33 10.44 -3.02
CA SER A 842 -37.00 10.83 -1.77
C SER A 842 -37.72 9.69 -1.05
N ALA A 843 -37.09 8.51 -0.99
CA ALA A 843 -37.58 7.39 -0.19
C ALA A 843 -37.80 7.80 1.29
N ALA A 844 -38.77 7.15 1.95
CA ALA A 844 -39.15 7.51 3.33
C ALA A 844 -37.97 7.40 4.31
N ASP A 845 -37.18 6.33 4.19
CA ASP A 845 -36.00 6.08 5.03
C ASP A 845 -34.95 7.19 4.86
N ILE A 846 -34.79 7.74 3.66
CA ILE A 846 -33.86 8.84 3.37
C ILE A 846 -34.28 10.11 4.12
N VAL A 847 -35.57 10.46 4.04
CA VAL A 847 -36.12 11.65 4.70
C VAL A 847 -36.02 11.51 6.22
N GLU A 848 -36.38 10.34 6.76
CA GLU A 848 -36.36 10.09 8.19
C GLU A 848 -34.94 10.06 8.76
N ALA A 849 -34.02 9.33 8.12
CA ALA A 849 -32.62 9.29 8.53
C ALA A 849 -32.00 10.70 8.51
N ARG A 850 -32.38 11.55 7.55
CA ARG A 850 -31.86 12.93 7.47
C ARG A 850 -32.30 13.73 8.69
N ASN A 851 -33.60 13.70 9.00
CA ASN A 851 -34.15 14.47 10.11
C ASN A 851 -33.55 14.03 11.45
N ARG A 852 -33.44 12.72 11.69
CA ARG A 852 -32.78 12.17 12.89
C ARG A 852 -31.31 12.60 13.00
N SER A 853 -30.59 12.60 11.88
CA SER A 853 -29.19 13.06 11.84
C SER A 853 -29.06 14.56 12.14
N ILE A 854 -30.00 15.38 11.66
CA ILE A 854 -30.06 16.83 11.97
C ILE A 854 -30.32 17.04 13.46
N ASP A 855 -31.27 16.30 14.05
CA ASP A 855 -31.58 16.40 15.48
C ASP A 855 -30.36 16.07 16.34
N TYR A 856 -29.64 14.99 15.99
CA TYR A 856 -28.40 14.62 16.66
C TYR A 856 -27.32 15.72 16.53
N LEU A 857 -27.05 16.21 15.32
CA LEU A 857 -26.05 17.27 15.13
C LEU A 857 -26.40 18.55 15.90
N ASN A 858 -27.66 18.95 15.87
CA ASN A 858 -28.16 20.14 16.57
C ASN A 858 -28.00 20.02 18.10
N SER A 859 -28.08 18.81 18.66
CA SER A 859 -27.87 18.57 20.09
C SER A 859 -26.45 18.96 20.58
N PHE A 860 -25.47 19.00 19.67
CA PHE A 860 -24.09 19.41 19.97
C PHE A 860 -23.80 20.88 19.71
N PHE A 861 -24.76 21.66 19.20
CA PHE A 861 -24.53 23.07 18.93
C PHE A 861 -24.36 23.87 20.22
N VAL A 862 -23.17 24.44 20.41
CA VAL A 862 -22.79 25.14 21.64
C VAL A 862 -23.25 26.60 21.58
N LYS A 863 -24.26 26.95 22.38
CA LYS A 863 -24.88 28.29 22.35
C LYS A 863 -24.14 29.37 23.14
N SER A 864 -23.28 29.00 24.08
CA SER A 864 -22.60 29.96 24.98
C SER A 864 -21.27 29.43 25.50
N GLY A 865 -20.42 30.31 26.02
CA GLY A 865 -19.11 29.96 26.57
C GLY A 865 -17.98 30.10 25.55
N ASP A 866 -16.81 29.55 25.90
CA ASP A 866 -15.59 29.67 25.09
C ASP A 866 -15.76 29.02 23.71
N MET A 867 -16.39 27.85 23.68
CA MET A 867 -16.69 27.05 22.49
C MET A 867 -18.00 27.47 21.77
N ALA A 868 -18.59 28.62 22.10
CA ALA A 868 -19.84 29.07 21.48
C ALA A 868 -19.72 29.17 19.95
N GLY A 869 -20.71 28.65 19.23
CA GLY A 869 -20.76 28.54 17.78
C GLY A 869 -20.18 27.25 17.21
N SER A 870 -19.55 26.40 18.04
CA SER A 870 -19.06 25.08 17.62
C SER A 870 -20.11 23.97 17.79
N PHE A 871 -19.73 22.77 17.33
CA PHE A 871 -20.46 21.52 17.51
C PHE A 871 -19.56 20.55 18.26
N SER A 872 -19.62 20.53 19.59
CA SER A 872 -18.68 19.79 20.42
C SER A 872 -19.41 18.90 21.43
N PRO A 873 -19.07 17.60 21.50
CA PRO A 873 -19.57 16.71 22.54
C PRO A 873 -18.91 16.97 23.90
N PHE A 874 -17.75 17.64 23.93
CA PHE A 874 -17.07 18.01 25.17
C PHE A 874 -16.51 19.45 25.12
N PRO A 875 -17.40 20.46 25.26
CA PRO A 875 -17.00 21.88 25.18
C PRO A 875 -16.01 22.29 26.26
N GLU A 876 -16.08 21.71 27.46
CA GLU A 876 -15.20 22.04 28.58
C GLU A 876 -13.73 21.66 28.28
N GLY A 877 -13.50 20.53 27.60
CA GLY A 877 -12.18 20.10 27.13
C GLY A 877 -11.81 20.61 25.75
N ARG A 878 -12.64 21.47 25.13
CA ARG A 878 -12.44 22.02 23.78
C ARG A 878 -12.28 20.95 22.70
N LEU A 879 -12.97 19.81 22.86
CA LEU A 879 -12.91 18.72 21.90
C LEU A 879 -13.51 19.17 20.56
N PHE A 880 -12.63 19.40 19.58
CA PHE A 880 -13.00 19.81 18.24
C PHE A 880 -11.85 19.54 17.28
N TYR A 881 -12.16 18.99 16.10
CA TYR A 881 -11.20 18.68 15.06
C TYR A 881 -11.31 19.64 13.87
N GLY A 882 -10.21 19.88 13.16
CA GLY A 882 -10.14 20.80 12.02
C GLY A 882 -11.06 20.43 10.87
N PHE A 883 -11.08 19.15 10.51
CA PHE A 883 -11.89 18.63 9.41
C PHE A 883 -13.41 18.69 9.70
N TRP A 884 -13.82 18.71 10.97
CA TRP A 884 -15.23 18.85 11.35
C TRP A 884 -15.85 20.15 10.81
N VAL A 885 -15.08 21.24 10.73
CA VAL A 885 -15.58 22.51 10.18
C VAL A 885 -16.09 22.31 8.77
N GLY A 886 -15.30 21.66 7.93
CA GLY A 886 -15.61 21.44 6.52
C GLY A 886 -16.85 20.57 6.35
N GLU A 887 -16.88 19.42 7.01
CA GLU A 887 -17.98 18.46 6.89
C GLU A 887 -19.31 19.03 7.41
N ILE A 888 -19.30 19.69 8.57
CA ILE A 888 -20.50 20.32 9.16
C ILE A 888 -20.98 21.49 8.29
N MET A 889 -20.07 22.33 7.80
CA MET A 889 -20.44 23.46 6.96
C MET A 889 -21.01 23.01 5.61
N ARG A 890 -20.47 21.95 5.00
CA ARG A 890 -21.05 21.34 3.78
C ARG A 890 -22.46 20.82 4.04
N ALA A 891 -22.66 20.03 5.09
CA ALA A 891 -23.96 19.47 5.45
C ALA A 891 -25.05 20.53 5.65
N MET A 892 -24.71 21.61 6.36
CA MET A 892 -25.62 22.75 6.56
C MET A 892 -25.88 23.51 5.25
N SER A 893 -24.85 23.71 4.44
CA SER A 893 -24.98 24.41 3.14
C SER A 893 -25.86 23.65 2.16
N GLU A 894 -25.68 22.34 2.05
CA GLU A 894 -26.53 21.47 1.24
C GLU A 894 -27.98 21.51 1.73
N SER A 895 -28.20 21.53 3.05
CA SER A 895 -29.54 21.65 3.61
C SER A 895 -30.21 22.95 3.20
N VAL A 896 -29.49 24.09 3.23
CA VAL A 896 -30.02 25.38 2.75
C VAL A 896 -30.40 25.30 1.26
N LEU A 897 -29.56 24.68 0.43
CA LEU A 897 -29.81 24.55 -1.00
C LEU A 897 -31.03 23.66 -1.32
N LEU A 898 -31.24 22.58 -0.56
CA LEU A 898 -32.42 21.74 -0.71
C LEU A 898 -33.70 22.52 -0.36
N GLU A 899 -33.73 23.25 0.75
CA GLU A 899 -34.91 24.04 1.12
C GLU A 899 -35.24 25.12 0.07
N ASP A 900 -34.21 25.78 -0.47
CA ASP A 900 -34.37 26.74 -1.58
C ASP A 900 -34.92 26.07 -2.85
N GLN A 901 -34.46 24.85 -3.16
CA GLN A 901 -35.01 24.04 -4.25
C GLN A 901 -36.50 23.71 -4.01
N LEU A 902 -36.85 23.18 -2.84
CA LEU A 902 -38.23 22.82 -2.49
C LEU A 902 -39.17 24.04 -2.50
N LEU A 903 -38.70 25.20 -2.03
CA LEU A 903 -39.47 26.45 -2.07
C LEU A 903 -39.74 26.91 -3.51
N ARG A 904 -38.76 26.80 -4.40
CA ARG A 904 -38.94 27.12 -5.83
C ARG A 904 -39.90 26.14 -6.51
N GLU A 905 -39.79 24.85 -6.22
CA GLU A 905 -40.70 23.83 -6.74
C GLU A 905 -42.14 24.07 -6.25
N ALA A 906 -42.33 24.38 -4.96
CA ALA A 906 -43.65 24.74 -4.41
C ALA A 906 -44.24 26.00 -5.06
N GLN A 907 -43.43 27.03 -5.28
CA GLN A 907 -43.86 28.25 -5.99
C GLN A 907 -44.19 27.99 -7.46
N SER A 908 -43.48 27.07 -8.13
CA SER A 908 -43.79 26.65 -9.50
C SER A 908 -45.08 25.83 -9.59
N ALA A 909 -45.41 25.06 -8.54
CA ALA A 909 -46.67 24.29 -8.46
C ALA A 909 -47.90 25.16 -8.15
N GLU A 910 -47.71 26.35 -7.57
CA GLU A 910 -48.77 27.35 -7.31
C GLU A 910 -48.97 28.35 -8.48
N GLN A 911 -48.32 28.18 -9.64
CA GLN A 911 -48.53 29.06 -10.79
C GLN A 911 -49.97 28.96 -11.35
N VAL A 912 -50.77 29.96 -10.99
CA VAL A 912 -52.01 30.35 -11.67
C VAL A 912 -51.64 30.94 -13.02
N ASP A 913 -52.27 30.46 -14.10
CA ASP A 913 -52.19 31.06 -15.43
C ASP A 913 -52.43 32.57 -15.32
N ILE A 914 -51.44 33.40 -15.69
CA ILE A 914 -51.67 34.85 -15.81
C ILE A 914 -52.38 35.07 -17.14
N GLU A 915 -53.72 35.05 -17.09
CA GLU A 915 -54.55 35.49 -18.20
C GLU A 915 -54.52 37.03 -18.25
N ILE A 916 -53.68 37.61 -19.11
CA ILE A 916 -53.72 39.05 -19.38
C ILE A 916 -54.77 39.29 -20.46
N GLU A 917 -55.97 39.69 -20.04
CA GLU A 917 -57.05 40.10 -20.93
C GLU A 917 -56.80 41.56 -21.37
N PHE A 918 -56.35 41.75 -22.61
CA PHE A 918 -56.20 43.09 -23.20
C PHE A 918 -57.55 43.57 -23.71
N GLY A 919 -58.06 44.66 -23.11
CA GLY A 919 -59.24 45.36 -23.60
C GLY A 919 -58.92 46.15 -24.87
N GLU A 920 -59.27 45.56 -26.02
CA GLU A 920 -59.21 46.13 -27.37
C GLU A 920 -57.79 46.40 -27.95
N GLU A 921 -57.72 46.51 -29.28
CA GLU A 921 -56.63 46.09 -30.16
C GLU A 921 -55.21 46.52 -29.73
N THR A 922 -54.38 45.56 -29.29
CA THR A 922 -52.98 45.77 -28.89
C THR A 922 -52.04 44.99 -29.83
N SER A 923 -50.98 45.64 -30.33
CA SER A 923 -49.97 45.02 -31.21
C SER A 923 -48.60 44.93 -30.54
N ILE A 924 -47.95 43.76 -30.65
CA ILE A 924 -46.58 43.53 -30.14
C ILE A 924 -45.61 43.55 -31.33
N ALA A 925 -44.59 44.40 -31.26
CA ALA A 925 -43.58 44.54 -32.31
C ALA A 925 -42.16 44.38 -31.73
N LEU A 926 -41.27 43.75 -32.50
CA LEU A 926 -39.84 43.67 -32.20
C LEU A 926 -39.12 44.94 -32.66
N GLU A 927 -37.94 45.25 -32.09
CA GLU A 927 -37.09 46.39 -32.52
C GLU A 927 -36.71 46.34 -34.02
N THR A 928 -36.84 45.18 -34.66
CA THR A 928 -36.63 44.99 -36.11
C THR A 928 -37.79 45.49 -36.98
N GLY A 929 -38.91 45.91 -36.38
CA GLY A 929 -40.13 46.37 -37.07
C GLY A 929 -41.11 45.26 -37.45
N GLU A 930 -40.87 44.02 -37.02
CA GLU A 930 -41.75 42.87 -37.28
C GLU A 930 -42.83 42.75 -36.21
N VAL A 931 -44.10 42.61 -36.64
CA VAL A 931 -45.28 42.52 -35.74
C VAL A 931 -45.64 41.05 -35.51
N LEU A 932 -45.62 40.61 -34.24
CA LEU A 932 -45.75 39.20 -33.87
C LEU A 932 -47.20 38.71 -33.69
N ALA A 933 -48.16 39.59 -33.40
CA ALA A 933 -49.57 39.18 -33.27
C ALA A 933 -50.56 40.34 -33.45
N TYR A 934 -51.77 40.00 -33.92
CA TYR A 934 -52.94 40.89 -33.99
C TYR A 934 -54.19 40.12 -33.50
N ASN A 935 -54.87 40.66 -32.48
CA ASN A 935 -56.19 40.23 -31.97
C ASN A 935 -56.41 38.73 -31.67
N ARG A 936 -55.59 38.10 -30.82
CA ARG A 936 -55.98 36.91 -30.04
C ARG A 936 -55.31 36.88 -28.67
N ILE A 937 -55.97 36.22 -27.71
CA ILE A 937 -55.39 35.82 -26.42
C ILE A 937 -54.08 35.09 -26.70
N VAL A 938 -52.98 35.63 -26.19
CA VAL A 938 -51.67 35.00 -26.27
C VAL A 938 -51.48 34.19 -24.99
N ILE A 939 -51.68 32.88 -25.08
CA ILE A 939 -51.28 31.96 -24.01
C ILE A 939 -49.77 31.75 -24.18
N MET A 940 -48.97 32.35 -23.29
CA MET A 940 -47.52 32.22 -23.32
C MET A 940 -47.10 30.98 -22.50
N PRO A 941 -46.38 30.01 -23.09
CA PRO A 941 -45.75 28.96 -22.30
C PRO A 941 -44.57 29.55 -21.52
N VAL A 942 -44.40 29.14 -20.26
CA VAL A 942 -43.28 29.55 -19.38
C VAL A 942 -41.99 28.78 -19.72
N THR A 943 -41.64 28.72 -21.00
CA THR A 943 -40.26 28.36 -21.40
C THR A 943 -39.54 29.65 -21.70
N GLU A 944 -38.41 29.89 -21.03
CA GLU A 944 -37.55 31.07 -21.23
C GLU A 944 -37.40 31.38 -22.73
N MET A 945 -37.82 32.58 -23.13
CA MET A 945 -37.33 33.20 -24.35
C MET A 945 -36.28 34.25 -23.93
N GLU A 946 -35.01 33.95 -24.21
CA GLU A 946 -33.94 34.95 -24.17
C GLU A 946 -34.12 35.89 -25.36
N PHE A 947 -34.48 37.14 -25.10
CA PHE A 947 -34.45 38.20 -26.12
C PHE A 947 -33.03 38.77 -26.16
N ALA A 948 -32.35 38.64 -27.31
CA ALA A 948 -30.97 39.09 -27.48
C ALA A 948 -30.79 40.64 -27.47
N GLY A 949 -31.85 41.38 -27.19
CA GLY A 949 -31.90 42.84 -27.02
C GLY A 949 -33.27 43.21 -26.49
N GLY A 950 -33.35 44.12 -25.52
CA GLY A 950 -34.55 44.41 -24.73
C GLY A 950 -35.81 44.65 -25.58
N ALA A 951 -36.95 44.14 -25.11
CA ALA A 951 -38.24 44.33 -25.77
C ALA A 951 -38.94 45.60 -25.22
N THR A 952 -39.63 46.34 -26.09
CA THR A 952 -40.43 47.50 -25.68
C THR A 952 -41.89 47.31 -26.05
N ILE A 953 -42.79 47.59 -25.09
CA ILE A 953 -44.24 47.61 -25.31
C ILE A 953 -44.67 49.07 -25.36
N THR A 954 -45.31 49.48 -26.46
CA THR A 954 -45.82 50.84 -26.64
C THR A 954 -47.34 50.85 -26.69
N THR A 955 -47.96 51.72 -25.90
CA THR A 955 -49.42 51.94 -25.92
C THR A 955 -49.80 53.09 -26.85
N GLU A 956 -51.07 53.21 -27.23
CA GLU A 956 -51.57 54.33 -28.06
C GLU A 956 -51.36 55.72 -27.41
N ALA A 957 -51.16 55.79 -26.09
CA ALA A 957 -50.84 57.04 -25.38
C ALA A 957 -49.36 57.48 -25.56
N GLY A 958 -48.53 56.67 -26.23
CA GLY A 958 -47.10 56.91 -26.41
C GLY A 958 -46.23 56.44 -25.25
N ASP A 959 -46.83 55.82 -24.22
CA ASP A 959 -46.09 55.26 -23.11
C ASP A 959 -45.37 53.99 -23.57
N THR A 960 -44.05 53.96 -23.37
CA THR A 960 -43.18 52.86 -23.75
C THR A 960 -42.63 52.20 -22.49
N PHE A 961 -42.88 50.91 -22.34
CA PHE A 961 -42.37 50.09 -21.25
C PHE A 961 -41.23 49.23 -21.77
N ALA A 962 -40.03 49.39 -21.21
CA ALA A 962 -38.92 48.48 -21.46
C ALA A 962 -39.08 47.25 -20.57
N LEU A 963 -39.05 46.06 -21.18
CA LEU A 963 -38.87 44.80 -20.49
C LEU A 963 -37.37 44.48 -20.52
N GLU A 964 -36.74 44.53 -19.34
CA GLU A 964 -35.40 44.01 -19.11
C GLU A 964 -35.42 42.49 -18.90
#